data_AF-A0A9D7K9I3-F1
#
_entry.id   AF-A0A9D7K9I3-F1
#
_cell.length_a   1.000
_cell.length_b   1.000
_cell.length_c   1.000
_cell.angle_alpha   90.00
_cell.angle_beta   90.00
_cell.angle_gamma   90.00
#
_symmetry.space_group_name_H-M   'P 1'
#
loop_
_entity.id
_entity.type
_entity.pdbx_description
1 polymer ?
#
loop_
_entity_poly.entity_id
_entity_poly.type
_entity_poly.pdbx_seq_one_letter_code
_entity_poly.pdbx_strand_id
1 'polypeptide(L)'
;MAYLSPKEPDVVIIKFTYEKFANHIAAKMILDEYDKDSIKSQFETGYYFHIMCENKYLLDEGLLEALTIQIPELFRIEIFELFSKEWLDQFKWGTDKFGQIKKVWLNSLLWRLSEDINIKICKSFINSYILTDHNLSKSLIDVFINLAIIKDHPFNAFTLHEWLMKMPMADRDIKWTKELYLQFNTYLDEGEENEYAISRMIDWVLELNEHSQLDNDTRYLYCLTLSWFLGSNFQPLRDAATIGLVKLTEDHIDILIRLLEIFEKVNDDYIIERLIAAGYGVILRSSDNAKISDLGTCIYITYFEKSSLPAHIMVRDYARCIIEYAVYNNKNHKFNLSKVRPPYGSKMIKKLPSEKTCRKHELQFKKGFSYPKEYCYRGNHFIFDKYFGIDSDKLGIRTSIENFYKIPFRTKSNYQKVVEELSREKRQLIHLKRASDLRSKGEIKSSGFQLSFIERLLQGSDTMTEDKLSYSKITKRLNLKNNLIQRIMRLKNFIHTKKLEGILTKRELENYHNYVIPYFNLSKPSKSRYDNILEDRDYLPWIVNQIFKKGYKNSEHGLFDGQYINGHYSAKIEHQKYGGHLESFGEKYGNIASDQLLARISDNYDIIKGWGNYNIVPYNYAREIVKWQDIDPSNLEFYIKNKKSTKEQSDTLYFNWSRTDWLKIDDWPKISSLITYKDENKEVFLNLLCERSFEEPINIGEEKYHVDKKQLNLFGHAFIVKSSDLNKILKGLKKRDNNHHISTMFSSHNVYNREFYWSENYSFAKLESDENQDFNYFGPGWLMHIPLEIYQIEGNNFQYQTSKYKISKLLFDGLGLKYSKNDKILLNQQDVTVVCNFELPFENLFINKKILLDYLKDRGYSLVYANRGEKMDVRYDSHGVISGVYRQYYVGTHYFDENGELIEYYKLSNKDPIR
;
A
#
# COMPACT_ATOMS: atom_id res chain seq x y z
N MET A 1 37.86 -6.56 10.46
CA MET A 1 38.10 -8.00 10.25
C MET A 1 37.13 -8.76 11.17
N ALA A 2 36.05 -9.29 10.62
CA ALA A 2 35.18 -10.24 11.29
C ALA A 2 35.17 -11.50 10.42
N TYR A 3 35.57 -12.62 11.00
CA TYR A 3 35.62 -13.91 10.33
C TYR A 3 34.19 -14.41 10.08
N LEU A 4 33.78 -14.52 8.82
CA LEU A 4 32.64 -15.33 8.42
C LEU A 4 33.12 -16.79 8.38
N SER A 5 32.65 -17.60 9.32
CA SER A 5 32.86 -19.05 9.27
C SER A 5 32.12 -19.59 8.03
N PRO A 6 32.71 -20.53 7.27
CA PRO A 6 31.97 -21.25 6.24
C PRO A 6 30.82 -22.02 6.91
N LYS A 7 29.60 -21.96 6.34
CA LYS A 7 28.51 -22.85 6.74
C LYS A 7 28.97 -24.29 6.52
N GLU A 8 28.90 -25.12 7.58
CA GLU A 8 29.05 -26.56 7.43
C GLU A 8 27.95 -27.11 6.50
N PRO A 9 28.23 -28.16 5.71
CA PRO A 9 27.22 -28.79 4.88
C PRO A 9 26.13 -29.42 5.75
N ASP A 10 24.87 -29.23 5.36
CA ASP A 10 23.71 -29.79 6.05
C ASP A 10 23.82 -31.32 6.13
N VAL A 11 24.06 -31.84 7.33
CA VAL A 11 24.02 -33.29 7.60
C VAL A 11 22.56 -33.69 7.75
N VAL A 12 22.03 -34.46 6.79
CA VAL A 12 20.69 -35.04 6.90
C VAL A 12 20.71 -36.11 7.98
N ILE A 13 20.16 -35.78 9.15
CA ILE A 13 19.97 -36.72 10.26
C ILE A 13 18.59 -37.36 10.10
N ILE A 14 18.55 -38.63 9.70
CA ILE A 14 17.32 -39.43 9.73
C ILE A 14 17.15 -39.98 11.15
N LYS A 15 16.20 -39.44 11.90
CA LYS A 15 15.87 -39.91 13.25
C LYS A 15 14.62 -40.79 13.18
N PHE A 16 14.77 -42.08 13.46
CA PHE A 16 13.64 -43.01 13.53
C PHE A 16 12.89 -42.82 14.85
N THR A 17 11.61 -42.43 14.78
CA THR A 17 10.69 -42.57 15.92
C THR A 17 10.27 -44.05 15.99
N TYR A 18 10.97 -44.85 16.80
CA TYR A 18 10.73 -46.30 16.93
C TYR A 18 9.25 -46.67 17.14
N GLU A 19 8.49 -45.81 17.83
CA GLU A 19 7.05 -45.98 18.08
C GLU A 19 6.20 -45.95 16.79
N LYS A 20 6.41 -44.98 15.88
CA LYS A 20 5.67 -44.92 14.60
C LYS A 20 5.94 -46.15 13.75
N PHE A 21 7.20 -46.59 13.68
CA PHE A 21 7.56 -47.78 12.90
C PHE A 21 6.89 -49.05 13.47
N ALA A 22 6.86 -49.20 14.80
CA ALA A 22 6.16 -50.29 15.46
C ALA A 22 4.65 -50.29 15.17
N ASN A 23 4.02 -49.11 15.19
CA ASN A 23 2.58 -48.97 14.88
C ASN A 23 2.26 -49.36 13.44
N HIS A 24 3.10 -48.98 12.47
CA HIS A 24 2.94 -49.40 11.07
C HIS A 24 3.09 -50.91 10.87
N ILE A 25 4.04 -51.55 11.58
CA ILE A 25 4.19 -53.02 11.55
C ILE A 25 2.96 -53.69 12.17
N ALA A 26 2.52 -53.22 13.33
CA ALA A 26 1.35 -53.78 14.01
C ALA A 26 0.08 -53.67 13.15
N ALA A 27 -0.16 -52.51 12.54
CA ALA A 27 -1.25 -52.32 11.58
C ALA A 27 -1.12 -53.29 10.40
N LYS A 28 0.08 -53.46 9.83
CA LYS A 28 0.29 -54.40 8.73
C LYS A 28 0.00 -55.85 9.11
N MET A 29 0.49 -56.30 10.27
CA MET A 29 0.25 -57.65 10.78
C MET A 29 -1.25 -57.94 10.97
N ILE A 30 -2.00 -56.93 11.42
CA ILE A 30 -3.46 -57.01 11.54
C ILE A 30 -4.13 -57.13 10.15
N LEU A 31 -3.68 -56.35 9.17
CA LEU A 31 -4.35 -56.25 7.88
C LEU A 31 -3.99 -57.40 6.91
N ASP A 32 -2.79 -57.99 7.02
CA ASP A 32 -2.31 -59.07 6.15
C ASP A 32 -3.17 -60.36 6.24
N GLU A 33 -4.00 -60.51 7.30
CA GLU A 33 -4.88 -61.66 7.50
C GLU A 33 -6.23 -61.56 6.74
N TYR A 34 -6.52 -60.43 6.09
CA TYR A 34 -7.85 -60.15 5.52
C TYR A 34 -7.82 -59.73 4.05
N ASP A 35 -8.98 -59.88 3.42
CA ASP A 35 -9.33 -59.28 2.15
C ASP A 35 -10.41 -58.20 2.33
N LYS A 36 -10.76 -57.52 1.24
CA LYS A 36 -11.71 -56.41 1.23
C LYS A 36 -13.11 -56.78 1.75
N ASP A 37 -13.56 -58.01 1.54
CA ASP A 37 -14.90 -58.45 1.91
C ASP A 37 -14.95 -58.94 3.37
N SER A 38 -13.88 -59.60 3.82
CA SER A 38 -13.75 -60.09 5.20
C SER A 38 -13.47 -58.98 6.21
N ILE A 39 -12.66 -57.96 5.88
CA ILE A 39 -12.26 -56.92 6.84
C ILE A 39 -13.46 -56.17 7.45
N LYS A 40 -14.51 -55.90 6.66
CA LYS A 40 -15.72 -55.22 7.15
C LYS A 40 -16.41 -56.02 8.26
N SER A 41 -16.59 -57.33 8.04
CA SER A 41 -17.22 -58.20 9.03
C SER A 41 -16.43 -58.28 10.34
N GLN A 42 -15.11 -58.16 10.29
CA GLN A 42 -14.25 -58.23 11.47
C GLN A 42 -14.29 -56.97 12.32
N PHE A 43 -14.42 -55.80 11.69
CA PHE A 43 -14.65 -54.55 12.41
C PHE A 43 -16.06 -54.48 13.03
N GLU A 44 -17.06 -55.07 12.37
CA GLU A 44 -18.45 -55.15 12.89
C GLU A 44 -18.58 -56.09 14.11
N THR A 45 -17.84 -57.20 14.16
CA THR A 45 -17.84 -58.14 15.31
C THR A 45 -17.10 -57.60 16.54
N GLY A 46 -16.43 -56.44 16.43
CA GLY A 46 -15.80 -55.72 17.54
C GLY A 46 -14.42 -56.22 17.97
N TYR A 47 -13.93 -57.35 17.43
CA TYR A 47 -12.66 -57.95 17.81
C TYR A 47 -11.45 -57.01 17.61
N TYR A 48 -11.31 -56.41 16.42
CA TYR A 48 -10.22 -55.47 16.14
C TYR A 48 -10.35 -54.15 16.89
N PHE A 49 -11.59 -53.69 17.06
CA PHE A 49 -11.84 -52.50 17.87
C PHE A 49 -11.41 -52.69 19.32
N HIS A 50 -11.57 -53.90 19.89
CA HIS A 50 -11.06 -54.24 21.21
C HIS A 50 -9.53 -54.17 21.28
N ILE A 51 -8.82 -54.60 20.23
CA ILE A 51 -7.36 -54.50 20.13
C ILE A 51 -6.91 -53.03 20.07
N MET A 52 -7.64 -52.17 19.37
CA MET A 52 -7.33 -50.74 19.24
C MET A 52 -7.59 -49.92 20.50
N CYS A 53 -8.24 -50.47 21.53
CA CYS A 53 -8.57 -49.75 22.76
C CYS A 53 -7.44 -49.87 23.79
N GLU A 54 -6.67 -48.80 24.03
CA GLU A 54 -5.69 -48.73 25.12
C GLU A 54 -6.35 -48.83 26.52
N ASN A 55 -7.58 -48.33 26.64
CA ASN A 55 -8.46 -48.45 27.82
C ASN A 55 -9.93 -48.28 27.36
N LYS A 56 -10.93 -48.49 28.25
CA LYS A 56 -12.37 -48.32 27.96
C LYS A 56 -12.70 -46.98 27.29
N TYR A 57 -11.86 -45.96 27.45
CA TYR A 57 -12.12 -44.57 27.08
C TYR A 57 -11.40 -44.03 25.83
N LEU A 58 -10.26 -44.60 25.40
CA LEU A 58 -9.39 -44.05 24.32
C LEU A 58 -8.92 -45.14 23.35
N LEU A 59 -8.78 -44.76 22.07
CA LEU A 59 -8.10 -45.59 21.05
C LEU A 59 -6.61 -45.28 21.05
N ASP A 60 -5.78 -46.28 20.73
CA ASP A 60 -4.36 -46.07 20.40
C ASP A 60 -4.29 -45.17 19.16
N GLU A 61 -3.97 -43.88 19.35
CA GLU A 61 -3.92 -42.90 18.26
C GLU A 61 -2.87 -43.29 17.21
N GLY A 62 -1.76 -43.90 17.62
CA GLY A 62 -0.65 -44.25 16.73
C GLY A 62 -0.95 -45.47 15.85
N LEU A 63 -1.54 -46.52 16.43
CA LEU A 63 -2.04 -47.67 15.67
C LEU A 63 -3.22 -47.27 14.77
N LEU A 64 -4.14 -46.43 15.27
CA LEU A 64 -5.25 -45.90 14.49
C LEU A 64 -4.76 -45.08 13.30
N GLU A 65 -3.73 -44.23 13.46
CA GLU A 65 -3.12 -43.47 12.36
C GLU A 65 -2.55 -44.42 11.29
N ALA A 66 -1.78 -45.42 11.71
CA ALA A 66 -1.19 -46.41 10.81
C ALA A 66 -2.25 -47.22 10.05
N LEU A 67 -3.31 -47.67 10.72
CA LEU A 67 -4.45 -48.35 10.09
C LEU A 67 -5.17 -47.42 9.10
N THR A 68 -5.35 -46.15 9.48
CA THR A 68 -6.03 -45.16 8.63
C THR A 68 -5.24 -44.85 7.36
N ILE A 69 -3.92 -45.03 7.35
CA ILE A 69 -3.08 -44.93 6.15
C ILE A 69 -3.16 -46.22 5.32
N GLN A 70 -2.98 -47.38 5.95
CA GLN A 70 -2.81 -48.66 5.24
C GLN A 70 -4.13 -49.28 4.71
N ILE A 71 -5.27 -49.03 5.36
CA ILE A 71 -6.57 -49.58 4.91
C ILE A 71 -6.94 -49.09 3.50
N PRO A 72 -6.86 -47.77 3.19
CA PRO A 72 -7.03 -47.28 1.82
C PRO A 72 -6.05 -47.89 0.82
N GLU A 73 -4.77 -48.00 1.18
CA GLU A 73 -3.71 -48.57 0.33
C GLU A 73 -4.00 -50.02 -0.08
N LEU A 74 -4.39 -50.85 0.88
CA LEU A 74 -4.60 -52.28 0.67
C LEU A 74 -5.99 -52.62 0.11
N PHE A 75 -7.04 -51.96 0.60
CA PHE A 75 -8.42 -52.38 0.36
C PHE A 75 -9.27 -51.38 -0.45
N ARG A 76 -8.73 -50.18 -0.74
CA ARG A 76 -9.43 -49.10 -1.46
C ARG A 76 -10.78 -48.74 -0.80
N ILE A 77 -10.80 -48.70 0.52
CA ILE A 77 -11.92 -48.27 1.38
C ILE A 77 -11.37 -47.37 2.49
N GLU A 78 -12.20 -46.50 3.04
CA GLU A 78 -11.81 -45.63 4.16
C GLU A 78 -12.13 -46.28 5.52
N ILE A 79 -11.35 -45.91 6.55
CA ILE A 79 -11.52 -46.47 7.90
C ILE A 79 -12.93 -46.22 8.46
N PHE A 80 -13.54 -45.08 8.14
CA PHE A 80 -14.89 -44.76 8.58
C PHE A 80 -15.98 -45.60 7.88
N GLU A 81 -15.66 -46.25 6.76
CA GLU A 81 -16.58 -47.17 6.06
C GLU A 81 -16.59 -48.58 6.70
N LEU A 82 -15.70 -48.85 7.66
CA LEU A 82 -15.66 -50.11 8.42
C LEU A 82 -16.61 -50.12 9.63
N PHE A 83 -17.16 -48.97 10.01
CA PHE A 83 -18.06 -48.86 11.16
C PHE A 83 -19.52 -48.74 10.72
N SER A 84 -20.40 -49.55 11.31
CA SER A 84 -21.84 -49.46 11.05
C SER A 84 -22.45 -48.17 11.63
N LYS A 85 -23.55 -47.70 11.06
CA LYS A 85 -24.24 -46.49 11.53
C LYS A 85 -24.75 -46.64 12.97
N GLU A 86 -25.26 -47.83 13.29
CA GLU A 86 -25.70 -48.20 14.64
C GLU A 86 -24.54 -48.15 15.64
N TRP A 87 -23.34 -48.55 15.22
CA TRP A 87 -22.13 -48.48 16.02
C TRP A 87 -21.70 -47.03 16.28
N LEU A 88 -21.70 -46.18 15.24
CA LEU A 88 -21.39 -44.75 15.37
C LEU A 88 -22.39 -44.02 16.31
N ASP A 89 -23.65 -44.47 16.34
CA ASP A 89 -24.70 -43.88 17.18
C ASP A 89 -24.62 -44.29 18.66
N GLN A 90 -23.99 -45.43 19.00
CA GLN A 90 -23.86 -45.94 20.38
C GLN A 90 -22.92 -45.10 21.26
N PHE A 91 -21.98 -44.35 20.66
CA PHE A 91 -20.97 -43.57 21.41
C PHE A 91 -21.37 -42.11 21.68
N LYS A 92 -22.65 -41.75 21.53
CA LYS A 92 -23.18 -40.41 21.84
C LYS A 92 -23.10 -40.03 23.33
N TRP A 93 -22.80 -40.97 24.23
CA TRP A 93 -22.74 -40.74 25.68
C TRP A 93 -21.42 -41.22 26.30
N GLY A 94 -20.50 -40.28 26.59
CA GLY A 94 -19.41 -40.46 27.55
C GLY A 94 -17.97 -40.64 27.03
N THR A 95 -17.74 -40.94 25.74
CA THR A 95 -16.38 -41.03 25.14
C THR A 95 -16.38 -40.56 23.68
N ASP A 96 -15.62 -39.52 23.33
CA ASP A 96 -15.55 -38.97 21.96
C ASP A 96 -14.60 -39.77 21.03
N LYS A 97 -14.84 -41.08 20.90
CA LYS A 97 -14.04 -41.97 20.03
C LYS A 97 -14.21 -41.64 18.56
N PHE A 98 -15.41 -41.23 18.15
CA PHE A 98 -15.65 -40.76 16.78
C PHE A 98 -14.92 -39.44 16.51
N GLY A 99 -14.81 -38.55 17.51
CA GLY A 99 -13.91 -37.39 17.50
C GLY A 99 -12.47 -37.75 17.20
N GLN A 100 -11.92 -38.75 17.89
CA GLN A 100 -10.56 -39.26 17.65
C GLN A 100 -10.39 -39.80 16.23
N ILE A 101 -11.32 -40.63 15.73
CA ILE A 101 -11.28 -41.15 14.36
C ILE A 101 -11.28 -40.00 13.35
N LYS A 102 -12.16 -39.01 13.51
CA LYS A 102 -12.20 -37.84 12.60
C LYS A 102 -10.87 -37.07 12.60
N LYS A 103 -10.28 -36.84 13.77
CA LYS A 103 -9.00 -36.13 13.95
C LYS A 103 -7.84 -36.89 13.30
N VAL A 104 -7.70 -38.18 13.61
CA VAL A 104 -6.63 -39.03 13.09
C VAL A 104 -6.78 -39.22 11.58
N TRP A 105 -8.00 -39.44 11.10
CA TRP A 105 -8.27 -39.50 9.65
C TRP A 105 -7.84 -38.24 8.93
N LEU A 106 -8.21 -37.07 9.46
CA LEU A 106 -7.85 -35.79 8.87
C LEU A 106 -6.33 -35.61 8.77
N ASN A 107 -5.60 -35.91 9.84
CA ASN A 107 -4.14 -35.80 9.88
C ASN A 107 -3.44 -36.84 9.00
N SER A 108 -4.02 -38.03 8.86
CA SER A 108 -3.46 -39.11 8.03
C SER A 108 -3.34 -38.71 6.55
N LEU A 109 -4.17 -37.77 6.08
CA LEU A 109 -4.12 -37.29 4.69
C LEU A 109 -2.74 -36.72 4.31
N LEU A 110 -1.96 -36.23 5.29
CA LEU A 110 -0.60 -35.72 5.07
C LEU A 110 0.42 -36.81 4.72
N TRP A 111 0.12 -38.07 5.05
CA TRP A 111 1.05 -39.20 4.96
C TRP A 111 0.67 -40.23 3.89
N ARG A 112 -0.52 -40.09 3.28
CA ARG A 112 -1.05 -41.03 2.27
C ARG A 112 -0.50 -40.74 0.87
N LEU A 113 -0.37 -41.78 0.06
CA LEU A 113 -0.09 -41.62 -1.36
C LEU A 113 -1.31 -41.03 -2.09
N SER A 114 -1.04 -40.22 -3.11
CA SER A 114 -2.08 -39.51 -3.87
C SER A 114 -3.07 -40.46 -4.56
N GLU A 115 -2.61 -41.63 -5.00
CA GLU A 115 -3.42 -42.64 -5.69
C GLU A 115 -4.39 -43.39 -4.76
N ASP A 116 -4.20 -43.32 -3.44
CA ASP A 116 -5.04 -43.99 -2.44
C ASP A 116 -6.17 -43.10 -1.90
N ILE A 117 -6.20 -41.83 -2.29
CA ILE A 117 -7.20 -40.88 -1.84
C ILE A 117 -8.37 -40.82 -2.83
N ASN A 118 -9.51 -41.37 -2.43
CA ASN A 118 -10.76 -41.20 -3.17
C ASN A 118 -11.42 -39.85 -2.84
N ILE A 119 -11.08 -38.82 -3.63
CA ILE A 119 -11.54 -37.44 -3.43
C ILE A 119 -13.06 -37.29 -3.24
N LYS A 120 -13.88 -38.15 -3.85
CA LYS A 120 -15.35 -38.07 -3.72
C LYS A 120 -15.81 -38.53 -2.34
N ILE A 121 -15.28 -39.67 -1.87
CA ILE A 121 -15.57 -40.24 -0.56
C ILE A 121 -15.06 -39.29 0.54
N CYS A 122 -13.80 -38.85 0.42
CA CYS A 122 -13.20 -37.92 1.38
C CYS A 122 -13.95 -36.58 1.44
N LYS A 123 -14.35 -35.98 0.31
CA LYS A 123 -15.15 -34.74 0.29
C LYS A 123 -16.51 -34.93 0.97
N SER A 124 -17.15 -36.09 0.80
CA SER A 124 -18.40 -36.41 1.49
C SER A 124 -18.20 -36.44 3.01
N PHE A 125 -17.16 -37.13 3.47
CA PHE A 125 -16.85 -37.21 4.90
C PHE A 125 -16.50 -35.84 5.49
N ILE A 126 -15.69 -35.04 4.78
CA ILE A 126 -15.34 -33.67 5.19
C ILE A 126 -16.60 -32.81 5.36
N ASN A 127 -17.50 -32.82 4.39
CA ASN A 127 -18.72 -32.01 4.43
C ASN A 127 -19.67 -32.45 5.54
N SER A 128 -19.78 -33.75 5.80
CA SER A 128 -20.72 -34.30 6.78
C SER A 128 -20.24 -34.25 8.22
N TYR A 129 -18.92 -34.33 8.46
CA TYR A 129 -18.39 -34.56 9.81
C TYR A 129 -17.26 -33.61 10.23
N ILE A 130 -16.43 -33.14 9.29
CA ILE A 130 -15.28 -32.29 9.60
C ILE A 130 -15.70 -30.81 9.62
N LEU A 131 -16.40 -30.33 8.59
CA LEU A 131 -16.83 -28.93 8.51
C LEU A 131 -17.91 -28.55 9.53
N THR A 132 -18.61 -29.54 10.08
CA THR A 132 -19.62 -29.33 11.14
C THR A 132 -19.01 -29.23 12.53
N ASP A 133 -17.74 -29.56 12.69
CA ASP A 133 -17.00 -29.56 13.94
C ASP A 133 -16.01 -28.39 13.95
N HIS A 134 -16.18 -27.44 14.88
CA HIS A 134 -15.39 -26.22 14.89
C HIS A 134 -13.88 -26.49 14.99
N ASN A 135 -13.47 -27.40 15.88
CA ASN A 135 -12.04 -27.68 16.10
C ASN A 135 -11.42 -28.38 14.89
N LEU A 136 -12.12 -29.37 14.32
CA LEU A 136 -11.61 -30.09 13.15
C LEU A 136 -11.63 -29.23 11.88
N SER A 137 -12.60 -28.32 11.75
CA SER A 137 -12.62 -27.36 10.64
C SER A 137 -11.39 -26.45 10.64
N LYS A 138 -10.87 -26.07 11.82
CA LYS A 138 -9.61 -25.33 11.94
C LYS A 138 -8.43 -26.18 11.46
N SER A 139 -8.32 -27.43 11.92
CA SER A 139 -7.26 -28.35 11.50
C SER A 139 -7.30 -28.66 10.00
N LEU A 140 -8.50 -28.67 9.39
CA LEU A 140 -8.67 -28.91 7.96
C LEU A 140 -7.95 -27.86 7.10
N ILE A 141 -7.96 -26.59 7.53
CA ILE A 141 -7.28 -25.51 6.83
C ILE A 141 -5.78 -25.75 6.78
N ASP A 142 -5.17 -26.15 7.91
CA ASP A 142 -3.73 -26.44 7.97
C ASP A 142 -3.37 -27.64 7.08
N VAL A 143 -4.16 -28.71 7.13
CA VAL A 143 -4.00 -29.89 6.26
C VAL A 143 -4.10 -29.50 4.79
N PHE A 144 -5.10 -28.70 4.40
CA PHE A 144 -5.23 -28.24 3.02
C PHE A 144 -4.06 -27.39 2.56
N ILE A 145 -3.50 -26.51 3.40
CA ILE A 145 -2.33 -25.70 3.03
C ILE A 145 -1.10 -26.58 2.85
N ASN A 146 -0.84 -27.55 3.73
CA ASN A 146 0.27 -28.50 3.56
C ASN A 146 0.17 -29.29 2.25
N LEU A 147 -1.04 -29.75 1.90
CA LEU A 147 -1.28 -30.54 0.70
C LEU A 147 -1.36 -29.70 -0.58
N ALA A 148 -1.58 -28.38 -0.47
CA ALA A 148 -1.89 -27.52 -1.60
C ALA A 148 -0.76 -27.50 -2.64
N ILE A 149 0.49 -27.60 -2.19
CA ILE A 149 1.68 -27.50 -3.03
C ILE A 149 2.18 -28.85 -3.56
N ILE A 150 1.57 -29.97 -3.14
CA ILE A 150 1.97 -31.31 -3.56
C ILE A 150 1.40 -31.60 -4.94
N LYS A 151 2.30 -31.82 -5.90
CA LYS A 151 1.92 -32.20 -7.27
C LYS A 151 1.10 -33.49 -7.28
N ASP A 152 0.07 -33.52 -8.13
CA ASP A 152 -0.87 -34.65 -8.31
C ASP A 152 -1.68 -35.07 -7.08
N HIS A 153 -1.53 -34.37 -5.94
CA HIS A 153 -2.33 -34.64 -4.75
C HIS A 153 -3.81 -34.26 -4.95
N PRO A 154 -4.80 -35.13 -4.64
CA PRO A 154 -6.21 -34.85 -4.90
C PRO A 154 -6.77 -33.62 -4.16
N PHE A 155 -6.14 -33.23 -3.05
CA PHE A 155 -6.44 -32.01 -2.28
C PHE A 155 -5.43 -30.87 -2.51
N ASN A 156 -4.74 -30.84 -3.65
CA ASN A 156 -3.84 -29.74 -3.97
C ASN A 156 -4.57 -28.39 -4.18
N ALA A 157 -3.80 -27.35 -4.54
CA ALA A 157 -4.30 -25.98 -4.68
C ALA A 157 -5.47 -25.83 -5.67
N PHE A 158 -5.63 -26.72 -6.66
CA PHE A 158 -6.80 -26.69 -7.54
C PHE A 158 -8.09 -27.04 -6.80
N THR A 159 -8.07 -28.09 -5.98
CA THR A 159 -9.23 -28.47 -5.16
C THR A 159 -9.55 -27.37 -4.15
N LEU A 160 -8.52 -26.76 -3.55
CA LEU A 160 -8.67 -25.60 -2.67
C LEU A 160 -9.33 -24.42 -3.41
N HIS A 161 -8.84 -24.10 -4.61
CA HIS A 161 -9.39 -23.05 -5.46
C HIS A 161 -10.85 -23.30 -5.84
N GLU A 162 -11.21 -24.52 -6.26
CA GLU A 162 -12.60 -24.88 -6.56
C GLU A 162 -13.53 -24.72 -5.36
N TRP A 163 -13.05 -25.02 -4.15
CA TRP A 163 -13.83 -24.88 -2.93
C TRP A 163 -14.07 -23.41 -2.58
N LEU A 164 -13.02 -22.58 -2.64
CA LEU A 164 -13.09 -21.16 -2.27
C LEU A 164 -13.80 -20.29 -3.32
N MET A 165 -13.72 -20.64 -4.61
CA MET A 165 -14.45 -19.93 -5.70
C MET A 165 -15.97 -20.06 -5.59
N LYS A 166 -16.47 -21.17 -5.00
CA LYS A 166 -17.90 -21.42 -4.86
C LYS A 166 -18.55 -20.60 -3.74
N MET A 167 -17.75 -19.95 -2.89
CA MET A 167 -18.25 -19.22 -1.73
C MET A 167 -18.53 -17.75 -2.05
N PRO A 168 -19.63 -17.18 -1.54
CA PRO A 168 -19.73 -15.74 -1.34
C PRO A 168 -18.56 -15.22 -0.51
N MET A 169 -18.07 -14.02 -0.80
CA MET A 169 -16.95 -13.41 -0.07
C MET A 169 -17.15 -13.45 1.45
N ALA A 170 -18.34 -13.10 1.94
CA ALA A 170 -18.64 -13.10 3.37
C ALA A 170 -18.58 -14.48 4.03
N ASP A 171 -18.98 -15.54 3.34
CA ASP A 171 -18.88 -16.89 3.89
C ASP A 171 -17.43 -17.41 3.84
N ARG A 172 -16.68 -17.03 2.79
CA ARG A 172 -15.25 -17.33 2.69
C ARG A 172 -14.46 -16.64 3.79
N ASP A 173 -14.77 -15.40 4.12
CA ASP A 173 -14.07 -14.66 5.15
C ASP A 173 -14.18 -15.32 6.53
N ILE A 174 -15.36 -15.84 6.87
CA ILE A 174 -15.58 -16.56 8.13
C ILE A 174 -14.92 -17.96 8.15
N LYS A 175 -14.90 -18.66 7.02
CA LYS A 175 -14.40 -20.05 6.93
C LYS A 175 -12.92 -20.17 6.60
N TRP A 176 -12.35 -19.18 5.93
CA TRP A 176 -10.99 -19.19 5.39
C TRP A 176 -10.15 -18.09 6.03
N THR A 177 -10.43 -16.81 5.73
CA THR A 177 -9.51 -15.71 6.12
C THR A 177 -9.42 -15.52 7.63
N LYS A 178 -10.54 -15.70 8.36
CA LYS A 178 -10.57 -15.73 9.81
C LYS A 178 -9.61 -16.78 10.38
N GLU A 179 -9.63 -18.00 9.81
CA GLU A 179 -8.75 -19.09 10.25
C GLU A 179 -7.29 -18.85 9.86
N LEU A 180 -7.02 -18.27 8.67
CA LEU A 180 -5.67 -17.86 8.28
C LEU A 180 -5.07 -16.87 9.29
N TYR A 181 -5.84 -15.86 9.71
CA TYR A 181 -5.42 -14.94 10.76
C TYR A 181 -5.13 -15.68 12.06
N LEU A 182 -6.05 -16.53 12.53
CA LEU A 182 -5.87 -17.25 13.79
C LEU A 182 -4.60 -18.11 13.77
N GLN A 183 -4.34 -18.84 12.69
CA GLN A 183 -3.15 -19.70 12.57
C GLN A 183 -1.85 -18.90 12.42
N PHE A 184 -1.83 -17.90 11.53
CA PHE A 184 -0.63 -17.11 11.26
C PHE A 184 -0.25 -16.20 12.44
N ASN A 185 -1.22 -15.72 13.21
CA ASN A 185 -0.99 -14.86 14.38
C ASN A 185 -0.93 -15.62 15.72
N THR A 186 -0.95 -16.96 15.73
CA THR A 186 -0.88 -17.71 17.00
C THR A 186 0.46 -17.45 17.70
N TYR A 187 0.40 -17.13 19.00
CA TYR A 187 1.56 -16.90 19.86
C TYR A 187 2.43 -18.17 19.95
N LEU A 188 3.72 -18.02 19.68
CA LEU A 188 4.76 -18.96 20.14
C LEU A 188 4.98 -18.71 21.65
N ASP A 189 3.96 -18.95 22.47
CA ASP A 189 4.18 -19.05 23.91
C ASP A 189 4.90 -20.38 24.16
N GLU A 190 6.11 -20.28 24.72
CA GLU A 190 6.85 -21.37 25.37
C GLU A 190 7.13 -22.63 24.52
N GLY A 191 8.04 -22.52 23.56
CA GLY A 191 8.90 -23.66 23.18
C GLY A 191 8.25 -24.85 22.46
N GLU A 192 6.98 -24.77 22.03
CA GLU A 192 6.38 -25.79 21.17
C GLU A 192 6.78 -25.56 19.69
N GLU A 193 7.43 -26.56 19.09
CA GLU A 193 7.91 -26.61 17.69
C GLU A 193 6.79 -26.69 16.62
N ASN A 194 5.53 -26.36 16.95
CA ASN A 194 4.41 -26.53 16.02
C ASN A 194 4.08 -25.23 15.27
N GLU A 195 4.93 -24.88 14.32
CA GLU A 195 4.63 -23.85 13.34
C GLU A 195 3.46 -24.30 12.43
N TYR A 196 2.46 -23.44 12.16
CA TYR A 196 1.40 -23.76 11.20
C TYR A 196 1.94 -23.75 9.76
N ALA A 197 1.30 -24.50 8.85
CA ALA A 197 1.70 -24.59 7.45
C ALA A 197 1.76 -23.23 6.75
N ILE A 198 0.85 -22.32 7.13
CA ILE A 198 0.83 -20.95 6.60
C ILE A 198 2.11 -20.18 6.93
N SER A 199 2.62 -20.29 8.17
CA SER A 199 3.84 -19.60 8.59
C SER A 199 5.06 -20.17 7.88
N ARG A 200 5.18 -21.50 7.81
CA ARG A 200 6.23 -22.17 7.00
C ARG A 200 6.21 -21.71 5.55
N MET A 201 5.03 -21.62 4.95
CA MET A 201 4.86 -21.24 3.55
C MET A 201 5.26 -19.76 3.31
N ILE A 202 4.92 -18.86 4.24
CA ILE A 202 5.31 -17.46 4.16
C ILE A 202 6.81 -17.29 4.42
N ASP A 203 7.36 -17.94 5.44
CA ASP A 203 8.78 -17.87 5.78
C ASP A 203 9.65 -18.42 4.64
N TRP A 204 9.26 -19.57 4.05
CA TRP A 204 9.97 -20.16 2.92
C TRP A 204 10.05 -19.21 1.72
N VAL A 205 8.94 -18.54 1.36
CA VAL A 205 8.92 -17.64 0.19
C VAL A 205 9.58 -16.29 0.47
N LEU A 206 9.65 -15.86 1.73
CA LEU A 206 10.27 -14.59 2.10
C LEU A 206 11.77 -14.70 2.37
N GLU A 207 12.24 -15.81 2.94
CA GLU A 207 13.63 -15.93 3.43
C GLU A 207 14.59 -16.63 2.48
N LEU A 208 14.09 -17.52 1.60
CA LEU A 208 14.97 -18.26 0.69
C LEU A 208 15.28 -17.44 -0.56
N ASN A 209 16.57 -17.25 -0.85
CA ASN A 209 16.99 -16.52 -2.05
C ASN A 209 16.99 -17.40 -3.31
N GLU A 210 16.91 -18.73 -3.18
CA GLU A 210 16.99 -19.69 -4.30
C GLU A 210 15.65 -20.36 -4.58
N HIS A 211 14.67 -19.60 -5.07
CA HIS A 211 13.42 -20.19 -5.57
C HIS A 211 13.55 -20.82 -6.96
N SER A 212 14.65 -20.61 -7.67
CA SER A 212 14.86 -21.02 -9.07
C SER A 212 14.78 -22.54 -9.29
N GLN A 213 14.94 -23.34 -8.24
CA GLN A 213 14.92 -24.80 -8.31
C GLN A 213 13.50 -25.41 -8.33
N LEU A 214 12.45 -24.63 -8.03
CA LEU A 214 11.07 -25.12 -8.14
C LEU A 214 10.64 -25.32 -9.59
N ASP A 215 10.10 -26.49 -9.90
CA ASP A 215 9.42 -26.76 -11.17
C ASP A 215 8.16 -25.90 -11.33
N ASN A 216 7.74 -25.67 -12.58
CA ASN A 216 6.64 -24.76 -12.89
C ASN A 216 5.28 -25.22 -12.35
N ASP A 217 5.03 -26.53 -12.20
CA ASP A 217 3.75 -27.03 -11.69
C ASP A 217 3.65 -26.75 -10.19
N THR A 218 4.68 -27.13 -9.43
CA THR A 218 4.76 -26.86 -7.98
C THR A 218 4.73 -25.36 -7.72
N ARG A 219 5.47 -24.56 -8.50
CA ARG A 219 5.45 -23.10 -8.43
C ARG A 219 4.06 -22.54 -8.67
N TYR A 220 3.33 -23.02 -9.67
CA TYR A 220 1.96 -22.59 -9.94
C TYR A 220 1.01 -22.96 -8.79
N LEU A 221 1.11 -24.15 -8.21
CA LEU A 221 0.31 -24.56 -7.04
C LEU A 221 0.60 -23.67 -5.81
N TYR A 222 1.88 -23.33 -5.60
CA TYR A 222 2.30 -22.42 -4.55
C TYR A 222 1.68 -21.03 -4.73
N CYS A 223 1.82 -20.46 -5.93
CA CYS A 223 1.25 -19.16 -6.24
C CYS A 223 -0.30 -19.16 -6.19
N LEU A 224 -0.95 -20.24 -6.63
CA LEU A 224 -2.41 -20.39 -6.55
C LEU A 224 -2.88 -20.37 -5.09
N THR A 225 -2.11 -20.97 -4.19
CA THR A 225 -2.39 -20.97 -2.75
C THR A 225 -2.14 -19.60 -2.13
N LEU A 226 -1.00 -18.95 -2.42
CA LEU A 226 -0.71 -17.58 -1.97
C LEU A 226 -1.78 -16.59 -2.44
N SER A 227 -2.32 -16.77 -3.65
CA SER A 227 -3.39 -15.92 -4.19
C SER A 227 -4.66 -15.92 -3.32
N TRP A 228 -4.92 -17.02 -2.60
CA TRP A 228 -6.03 -17.10 -1.64
C TRP A 228 -5.73 -16.47 -0.28
N PHE A 229 -4.46 -16.19 0.04
CA PHE A 229 -4.09 -15.42 1.22
C PHE A 229 -4.31 -13.91 1.01
N LEU A 230 -4.35 -13.46 -0.24
CA LEU A 230 -4.57 -12.05 -0.59
C LEU A 230 -5.93 -11.49 -0.12
N GLY A 231 -6.92 -12.36 0.09
CA GLY A 231 -8.24 -11.97 0.63
C GLY A 231 -8.25 -11.71 2.13
N SER A 232 -7.13 -11.91 2.83
CA SER A 232 -7.05 -11.75 4.30
C SER A 232 -7.30 -10.31 4.74
N ASN A 233 -8.05 -10.14 5.82
CA ASN A 233 -8.17 -8.89 6.58
C ASN A 233 -6.98 -8.66 7.53
N PHE A 234 -6.01 -9.57 7.56
CA PHE A 234 -4.76 -9.39 8.28
C PHE A 234 -3.66 -8.93 7.33
N GLN A 235 -3.31 -7.65 7.41
CA GLN A 235 -2.42 -6.98 6.46
C GLN A 235 -1.05 -7.68 6.30
N PRO A 236 -0.34 -8.12 7.37
CA PRO A 236 0.96 -8.77 7.22
C PRO A 236 0.93 -10.01 6.32
N LEU A 237 -0.12 -10.84 6.45
CA LEU A 237 -0.28 -12.03 5.63
C LEU A 237 -0.55 -11.66 4.16
N ARG A 238 -1.42 -10.68 3.93
CA ARG A 238 -1.77 -10.20 2.59
C ARG A 238 -0.56 -9.59 1.87
N ASP A 239 0.25 -8.81 2.58
CA ASP A 239 1.47 -8.20 2.07
C ASP A 239 2.56 -9.24 1.80
N ALA A 240 2.80 -10.16 2.74
CA ALA A 240 3.74 -11.26 2.57
C ALA A 240 3.40 -12.14 1.36
N ALA A 241 2.11 -12.48 1.18
CA ALA A 241 1.65 -13.22 0.01
C ALA A 241 1.83 -12.43 -1.29
N THR A 242 1.61 -11.11 -1.28
CA THR A 242 1.86 -10.24 -2.46
C THR A 242 3.33 -10.27 -2.86
N ILE A 243 4.24 -10.07 -1.91
CA ILE A 243 5.70 -10.12 -2.16
C ILE A 243 6.15 -11.53 -2.58
N GLY A 244 5.60 -12.58 -1.96
CA GLY A 244 5.88 -13.96 -2.31
C GLY A 244 5.47 -14.29 -3.75
N LEU A 245 4.32 -13.79 -4.21
CA LEU A 245 3.91 -13.92 -5.62
C LEU A 245 4.90 -13.23 -6.57
N VAL A 246 5.38 -12.02 -6.24
CA VAL A 246 6.37 -11.31 -7.07
C VAL A 246 7.66 -12.12 -7.14
N LYS A 247 8.20 -12.57 -6.01
CA LYS A 247 9.41 -13.40 -5.94
C LYS A 247 9.30 -14.69 -6.75
N LEU A 248 8.15 -15.36 -6.69
CA LEU A 248 7.97 -16.63 -7.39
C LEU A 248 7.73 -16.49 -8.88
N THR A 249 7.31 -15.32 -9.35
CA THR A 249 6.89 -15.11 -10.75
C THR A 249 7.69 -14.05 -11.52
N GLU A 250 8.70 -13.39 -10.90
CA GLU A 250 9.52 -12.38 -11.59
C GLU A 250 10.22 -12.89 -12.86
N ASP A 251 10.64 -14.17 -12.86
CA ASP A 251 11.21 -14.87 -14.03
C ASP A 251 10.19 -15.80 -14.74
N HIS A 252 8.94 -15.86 -14.27
CA HIS A 252 7.91 -16.80 -14.73
C HIS A 252 6.57 -16.08 -14.98
N ILE A 253 6.58 -15.05 -15.82
CA ILE A 253 5.39 -14.21 -16.10
C ILE A 253 4.21 -15.04 -16.65
N ASP A 254 4.45 -16.14 -17.35
CA ASP A 254 3.39 -17.05 -17.82
C ASP A 254 2.57 -17.66 -16.67
N ILE A 255 3.19 -17.99 -15.54
CA ILE A 255 2.49 -18.47 -14.34
C ILE A 255 1.60 -17.36 -13.78
N LEU A 256 2.09 -16.12 -13.73
CA LEU A 256 1.29 -14.97 -13.31
C LEU A 256 0.09 -14.73 -14.23
N ILE A 257 0.28 -14.81 -15.55
CA ILE A 257 -0.82 -14.69 -16.52
C ILE A 257 -1.89 -15.77 -16.26
N ARG A 258 -1.47 -17.02 -16.07
CA ARG A 258 -2.37 -18.12 -15.73
C ARG A 258 -3.13 -17.90 -14.41
N LEU A 259 -2.53 -17.24 -13.43
CA LEU A 259 -3.21 -16.85 -12.18
C LEU A 259 -4.25 -15.75 -12.44
N LEU A 260 -3.90 -14.72 -13.20
CA LEU A 260 -4.86 -13.65 -13.55
C LEU A 260 -6.09 -14.20 -14.29
N GLU A 261 -5.88 -15.19 -15.17
CA GLU A 261 -6.96 -15.87 -15.89
C GLU A 261 -7.86 -16.71 -14.97
N ILE A 262 -7.27 -17.54 -14.09
CA ILE A 262 -8.06 -18.42 -13.22
C ILE A 262 -8.85 -17.64 -12.16
N PHE A 263 -8.37 -16.46 -11.76
CA PHE A 263 -9.04 -15.56 -10.83
C PHE A 263 -9.93 -14.50 -11.50
N GLU A 264 -10.13 -14.48 -12.82
CA GLU A 264 -10.92 -13.45 -13.55
C GLU A 264 -12.32 -13.24 -12.95
N LYS A 265 -12.91 -14.30 -12.37
CA LYS A 265 -14.29 -14.30 -11.81
C LYS A 265 -14.35 -14.29 -10.28
N VAL A 266 -13.24 -14.09 -9.59
CA VAL A 266 -13.24 -14.06 -8.13
C VAL A 266 -14.12 -12.91 -7.61
N ASN A 267 -14.85 -13.15 -6.53
CA ASN A 267 -15.79 -12.17 -5.95
C ASN A 267 -15.19 -11.37 -4.79
N ASP A 268 -13.87 -11.21 -4.75
CA ASP A 268 -13.12 -10.48 -3.72
C ASP A 268 -12.20 -9.43 -4.37
N ASP A 269 -12.49 -8.16 -4.13
CA ASP A 269 -11.71 -7.07 -4.71
C ASP A 269 -10.28 -7.00 -4.11
N TYR A 270 -10.06 -7.47 -2.87
CA TYR A 270 -8.70 -7.54 -2.30
C TYR A 270 -7.81 -8.53 -3.07
N ILE A 271 -8.36 -9.68 -3.48
CA ILE A 271 -7.63 -10.66 -4.29
C ILE A 271 -7.29 -10.08 -5.66
N ILE A 272 -8.27 -9.46 -6.33
CA ILE A 272 -8.07 -8.86 -7.66
C ILE A 272 -7.02 -7.75 -7.58
N GLU A 273 -7.16 -6.83 -6.62
CA GLU A 273 -6.22 -5.73 -6.44
C GLU A 273 -4.80 -6.24 -6.24
N ARG A 274 -4.60 -7.18 -5.31
CA ARG A 274 -3.25 -7.64 -4.97
C ARG A 274 -2.64 -8.55 -6.04
N LEU A 275 -3.43 -9.30 -6.80
CA LEU A 275 -2.92 -10.03 -7.97
C LEU A 275 -2.40 -9.09 -9.05
N ILE A 276 -3.12 -8.01 -9.35
CA ILE A 276 -2.68 -7.03 -10.33
C ILE A 276 -1.51 -6.21 -9.78
N ALA A 277 -1.50 -5.88 -8.48
CA ALA A 277 -0.37 -5.25 -7.81
C ALA A 277 0.90 -6.12 -7.90
N ALA A 278 0.80 -7.42 -7.61
CA ALA A 278 1.90 -8.36 -7.80
C ALA A 278 2.34 -8.40 -9.27
N GLY A 279 1.39 -8.40 -10.22
CA GLY A 279 1.73 -8.31 -11.64
C GLY A 279 2.46 -7.03 -12.02
N TYR A 280 2.14 -5.92 -11.37
CA TYR A 280 2.90 -4.68 -11.53
C TYR A 280 4.30 -4.77 -10.91
N GLY A 281 4.45 -5.38 -9.73
CA GLY A 281 5.75 -5.68 -9.14
C GLY A 281 6.62 -6.53 -10.06
N VAL A 282 6.06 -7.59 -10.63
CA VAL A 282 6.74 -8.52 -11.56
C VAL A 282 7.19 -7.82 -12.83
N ILE A 283 6.31 -7.04 -13.48
CA ILE A 283 6.66 -6.44 -14.77
C ILE A 283 7.82 -5.45 -14.63
N LEU A 284 7.89 -4.68 -13.52
CA LEU A 284 8.98 -3.74 -13.23
C LEU A 284 10.33 -4.39 -12.94
N ARG A 285 10.33 -5.71 -12.76
CA ARG A 285 11.53 -6.51 -12.43
C ARG A 285 12.00 -7.36 -13.59
N SER A 286 11.15 -7.56 -14.60
CA SER A 286 11.50 -8.31 -15.80
C SER A 286 12.39 -7.50 -16.73
N SER A 287 13.36 -8.18 -17.34
CA SER A 287 14.15 -7.68 -18.46
C SER A 287 13.73 -8.29 -19.81
N ASP A 288 12.75 -9.20 -19.81
CA ASP A 288 12.26 -9.87 -21.01
C ASP A 288 11.12 -9.07 -21.65
N ASN A 289 11.47 -8.31 -22.69
CA ASN A 289 10.52 -7.49 -23.43
C ASN A 289 9.36 -8.27 -24.06
N ALA A 290 9.55 -9.55 -24.41
CA ALA A 290 8.46 -10.37 -24.96
C ALA A 290 7.44 -10.68 -23.85
N LYS A 291 7.92 -11.13 -22.69
CA LYS A 291 7.06 -11.41 -21.53
C LYS A 291 6.38 -10.16 -20.96
N ILE A 292 7.07 -9.02 -20.94
CA ILE A 292 6.49 -7.71 -20.62
C ILE A 292 5.32 -7.40 -21.56
N SER A 293 5.50 -7.63 -22.86
CA SER A 293 4.46 -7.41 -23.87
C SER A 293 3.28 -8.37 -23.71
N ASP A 294 3.53 -9.64 -23.36
CA ASP A 294 2.49 -10.65 -23.13
C ASP A 294 1.60 -10.27 -21.94
N LEU A 295 2.20 -9.88 -20.80
CA LEU A 295 1.45 -9.45 -19.62
C LEU A 295 0.66 -8.16 -19.89
N GLY A 296 1.27 -7.17 -20.54
CA GLY A 296 0.58 -5.94 -20.94
C GLY A 296 -0.62 -6.22 -21.86
N THR A 297 -0.47 -7.17 -22.78
CA THR A 297 -1.55 -7.60 -23.69
C THR A 297 -2.67 -8.32 -22.94
N CYS A 298 -2.33 -9.24 -22.03
CA CYS A 298 -3.29 -9.92 -21.17
C CYS A 298 -4.15 -8.91 -20.39
N ILE A 299 -3.52 -7.96 -19.70
CA ILE A 299 -4.23 -6.91 -18.93
C ILE A 299 -5.08 -6.02 -19.84
N TYR A 300 -4.55 -5.61 -21.00
CA TYR A 300 -5.28 -4.78 -21.96
C TYR A 300 -6.55 -5.46 -22.46
N ILE A 301 -6.45 -6.70 -22.92
CA ILE A 301 -7.58 -7.48 -23.44
C ILE A 301 -8.61 -7.71 -22.32
N THR A 302 -8.15 -8.18 -21.17
CA THR A 302 -9.02 -8.55 -20.06
C THR A 302 -9.80 -7.35 -19.54
N TYR A 303 -9.15 -6.24 -19.22
CA TYR A 303 -9.81 -5.13 -18.52
C TYR A 303 -10.27 -3.99 -19.43
N PHE A 304 -9.52 -3.63 -20.46
CA PHE A 304 -9.77 -2.41 -21.26
C PHE A 304 -10.50 -2.69 -22.59
N GLU A 305 -10.27 -3.85 -23.20
CA GLU A 305 -10.95 -4.23 -24.45
C GLU A 305 -12.34 -4.83 -24.19
N LYS A 306 -12.42 -5.84 -23.32
CA LYS A 306 -13.70 -6.44 -22.88
C LYS A 306 -14.58 -5.48 -22.06
N SER A 307 -14.09 -4.29 -21.71
CA SER A 307 -14.76 -3.32 -20.82
C SER A 307 -15.16 -3.91 -19.46
N SER A 308 -14.31 -4.81 -18.92
CA SER A 308 -14.54 -5.51 -17.66
C SER A 308 -13.86 -4.82 -16.47
N LEU A 309 -13.11 -3.73 -16.70
CA LEU A 309 -12.36 -3.01 -15.67
C LEU A 309 -13.26 -2.65 -14.47
N PRO A 310 -13.00 -3.22 -13.27
CA PRO A 310 -13.80 -2.94 -12.10
C PRO A 310 -13.82 -1.45 -11.77
N ALA A 311 -14.93 -0.97 -11.23
CA ALA A 311 -14.95 0.33 -10.57
C ALA A 311 -14.24 0.19 -9.23
N HIS A 312 -12.92 0.09 -9.24
CA HIS A 312 -12.05 -0.02 -8.07
C HIS A 312 -10.77 0.76 -8.36
N ILE A 313 -10.46 1.77 -7.55
CA ILE A 313 -9.48 2.79 -7.96
C ILE A 313 -8.05 2.23 -8.04
N MET A 314 -7.64 1.39 -7.09
CA MET A 314 -6.30 0.77 -7.09
C MET A 314 -6.11 -0.25 -8.21
N VAL A 315 -7.09 -1.14 -8.45
CA VAL A 315 -7.09 -2.06 -9.62
C VAL A 315 -6.85 -1.32 -10.93
N ARG A 316 -7.52 -0.17 -11.13
CA ARG A 316 -7.36 0.66 -12.34
C ARG A 316 -5.96 1.23 -12.44
N ASP A 317 -5.43 1.70 -11.33
CA ASP A 317 -4.11 2.30 -11.24
C ASP A 317 -3.02 1.27 -11.57
N TYR A 318 -3.03 0.10 -10.94
CA TYR A 318 -2.08 -0.98 -11.24
C TYR A 318 -2.22 -1.49 -12.69
N ALA A 319 -3.44 -1.72 -13.17
CA ALA A 319 -3.67 -2.18 -14.54
C ALA A 319 -3.17 -1.16 -15.59
N ARG A 320 -3.39 0.14 -15.35
CA ARG A 320 -2.81 1.22 -16.15
C ARG A 320 -1.30 1.17 -16.12
N CYS A 321 -0.70 1.09 -14.93
CA CYS A 321 0.75 1.15 -14.77
C CYS A 321 1.46 -0.02 -15.47
N ILE A 322 0.88 -1.23 -15.44
CA ILE A 322 1.37 -2.40 -16.19
C ILE A 322 1.44 -2.08 -17.70
N ILE A 323 0.36 -1.54 -18.26
CA ILE A 323 0.31 -1.21 -19.69
C ILE A 323 1.29 -0.10 -20.03
N GLU A 324 1.35 0.97 -19.23
CA GLU A 324 2.28 2.08 -19.46
C GLU A 324 3.74 1.62 -19.42
N TYR A 325 4.09 0.70 -18.52
CA TYR A 325 5.42 0.10 -18.50
C TYR A 325 5.70 -0.78 -19.74
N ALA A 326 4.71 -1.55 -20.21
CA ALA A 326 4.83 -2.31 -21.43
C ALA A 326 5.04 -1.39 -22.66
N VAL A 327 4.35 -0.25 -22.71
CA VAL A 327 4.57 0.80 -23.73
C VAL A 327 5.96 1.42 -23.64
N TYR A 328 6.42 1.71 -22.42
CA TYR A 328 7.75 2.28 -22.20
C TYR A 328 8.86 1.38 -22.77
N ASN A 329 8.75 0.05 -22.58
CA ASN A 329 9.72 -0.92 -23.09
C ASN A 329 9.52 -1.28 -24.57
N ASN A 330 8.29 -1.18 -25.10
CA ASN A 330 7.99 -1.45 -26.51
C ASN A 330 7.21 -0.30 -27.16
N LYS A 331 7.94 0.63 -27.78
CA LYS A 331 7.36 1.81 -28.44
C LYS A 331 6.46 1.48 -29.66
N ASN A 332 6.53 0.26 -30.19
CA ASN A 332 5.71 -0.20 -31.31
C ASN A 332 4.41 -0.91 -30.88
N HIS A 333 3.97 -0.70 -29.63
CA HIS A 333 2.74 -1.26 -29.09
C HIS A 333 1.48 -0.84 -29.89
N LYS A 334 0.40 -1.62 -29.76
CA LYS A 334 -0.91 -1.34 -30.39
C LYS A 334 -2.01 -0.90 -29.41
N PHE A 335 -1.67 -0.70 -28.14
CA PHE A 335 -2.62 -0.28 -27.11
C PHE A 335 -3.17 1.13 -27.34
N ASN A 336 -4.50 1.29 -27.24
CA ASN A 336 -5.11 2.62 -27.22
C ASN A 336 -5.03 3.22 -25.80
N LEU A 337 -4.03 4.08 -25.56
CA LEU A 337 -3.80 4.73 -24.26
C LEU A 337 -4.97 5.62 -23.80
N SER A 338 -5.82 6.10 -24.71
CA SER A 338 -6.99 6.90 -24.32
C SER A 338 -8.05 6.08 -23.57
N LYS A 339 -8.01 4.74 -23.67
CA LYS A 339 -8.84 3.83 -22.87
C LYS A 339 -8.19 3.44 -21.53
N VAL A 340 -6.86 3.54 -21.47
CA VAL A 340 -6.03 3.09 -20.34
C VAL A 340 -5.87 4.18 -19.29
N ARG A 341 -6.10 5.44 -19.66
CA ARG A 341 -6.06 6.59 -18.76
C ARG A 341 -7.47 7.04 -18.38
N PRO A 342 -7.67 7.59 -17.17
CA PRO A 342 -8.97 8.11 -16.77
C PRO A 342 -9.43 9.26 -17.67
N PRO A 343 -10.76 9.51 -17.76
CA PRO A 343 -11.83 8.80 -17.06
C PRO A 343 -12.23 7.49 -17.77
N TYR A 344 -12.55 6.46 -16.98
CA TYR A 344 -12.94 5.11 -17.45
C TYR A 344 -14.46 4.95 -17.67
N GLY A 345 -15.25 5.98 -17.37
CA GLY A 345 -16.67 6.05 -17.75
C GLY A 345 -17.68 5.46 -16.76
N SER A 346 -17.28 5.14 -15.53
CA SER A 346 -18.21 4.71 -14.48
C SER A 346 -19.25 5.79 -14.18
N LYS A 347 -20.50 5.38 -14.04
CA LYS A 347 -21.58 6.30 -13.70
C LYS A 347 -21.55 6.64 -12.20
N MET A 348 -21.81 7.91 -11.92
CA MET A 348 -22.02 8.41 -10.56
C MET A 348 -23.26 7.77 -9.90
N ILE A 349 -23.24 7.69 -8.57
CA ILE A 349 -24.34 7.12 -7.77
C ILE A 349 -25.56 8.05 -7.87
N LYS A 350 -26.68 7.53 -8.40
CA LYS A 350 -27.89 8.35 -8.64
C LYS A 350 -28.61 8.77 -7.37
N LYS A 351 -28.65 7.90 -6.36
CA LYS A 351 -29.36 8.12 -5.09
C LYS A 351 -28.52 7.58 -3.95
N LEU A 352 -28.01 8.48 -3.12
CA LEU A 352 -27.28 8.14 -1.91
C LEU A 352 -28.28 7.72 -0.82
N PRO A 353 -28.00 6.67 -0.03
CA PRO A 353 -28.79 6.34 1.14
C PRO A 353 -28.60 7.41 2.21
N SER A 354 -29.59 7.60 3.09
CA SER A 354 -29.43 8.45 4.26
C SER A 354 -28.80 7.69 5.43
N GLU A 355 -28.15 8.40 6.35
CA GLU A 355 -27.65 7.83 7.61
C GLU A 355 -28.77 7.08 8.36
N LYS A 356 -29.97 7.67 8.45
CA LYS A 356 -31.16 7.03 9.04
C LYS A 356 -31.51 5.68 8.40
N THR A 357 -31.25 5.52 7.10
CA THR A 357 -31.47 4.24 6.41
C THR A 357 -30.44 3.20 6.84
N CYS A 358 -29.18 3.61 7.00
CA CYS A 358 -28.07 2.74 7.37
C CYS A 358 -28.16 2.28 8.84
N ARG A 359 -28.57 3.18 9.76
CA ARG A 359 -28.76 2.87 11.18
C ARG A 359 -29.80 1.79 11.48
N LYS A 360 -30.59 1.35 10.48
CA LYS A 360 -31.44 0.15 10.60
C LYS A 360 -30.65 -1.14 10.83
N HIS A 361 -29.38 -1.16 10.44
CA HIS A 361 -28.47 -2.28 10.68
C HIS A 361 -27.73 -2.19 12.04
N GLU A 362 -27.90 -1.08 12.77
CA GLU A 362 -27.24 -0.83 14.06
C GLU A 362 -27.92 -1.62 15.18
N LEU A 363 -27.14 -2.42 15.90
CA LEU A 363 -27.60 -3.13 17.08
C LEU A 363 -27.77 -2.15 18.24
N GLN A 364 -28.90 -2.24 18.94
CA GLN A 364 -29.16 -1.41 20.10
C GLN A 364 -28.51 -1.99 21.34
N PHE A 365 -27.84 -1.15 22.12
CA PHE A 365 -27.26 -1.55 23.41
C PHE A 365 -28.35 -2.06 24.35
N LYS A 366 -28.08 -3.16 25.05
CA LYS A 366 -28.93 -3.63 26.16
C LYS A 366 -28.04 -3.95 27.36
N LYS A 367 -28.40 -3.39 28.51
CA LYS A 367 -27.74 -3.69 29.79
C LYS A 367 -27.86 -5.20 30.09
N GLY A 368 -26.74 -5.84 30.41
CA GLY A 368 -26.68 -7.28 30.71
C GLY A 368 -26.49 -8.19 29.49
N PHE A 369 -25.90 -7.71 28.38
CA PHE A 369 -25.43 -8.62 27.34
C PHE A 369 -24.47 -9.66 27.91
N SER A 370 -24.67 -10.91 27.53
CA SER A 370 -23.74 -12.01 27.74
C SER A 370 -23.10 -12.43 26.41
N TYR A 371 -22.02 -13.19 26.50
CA TYR A 371 -21.44 -13.86 25.33
C TYR A 371 -22.50 -14.70 24.59
N PRO A 372 -22.55 -14.70 23.24
CA PRO A 372 -21.71 -13.92 22.30
C PRO A 372 -22.27 -12.53 21.95
N LYS A 373 -23.47 -12.18 22.42
CA LYS A 373 -24.22 -10.98 21.98
C LYS A 373 -23.49 -9.67 22.24
N GLU A 374 -22.74 -9.59 23.34
CA GLU A 374 -21.92 -8.41 23.67
C GLU A 374 -20.92 -8.10 22.56
N TYR A 375 -20.18 -9.10 22.10
CA TYR A 375 -19.17 -8.95 21.06
C TYR A 375 -19.81 -8.63 19.71
N CYS A 376 -20.91 -9.30 19.34
CA CYS A 376 -21.67 -8.94 18.15
C CYS A 376 -22.09 -7.46 18.13
N TYR A 377 -22.53 -6.93 19.28
CA TYR A 377 -22.84 -5.51 19.44
C TYR A 377 -21.60 -4.64 19.27
N ARG A 378 -20.48 -4.97 19.93
CA ARG A 378 -19.22 -4.20 19.83
C ARG A 378 -18.73 -4.10 18.38
N GLY A 379 -18.65 -5.22 17.66
CA GLY A 379 -18.20 -5.23 16.26
C GLY A 379 -19.14 -4.48 15.32
N ASN A 380 -20.46 -4.61 15.51
CA ASN A 380 -21.44 -3.79 14.76
C ASN A 380 -21.29 -2.30 15.08
N HIS A 381 -21.21 -1.94 16.37
CA HIS A 381 -21.10 -0.56 16.83
C HIS A 381 -19.82 0.11 16.32
N PHE A 382 -18.70 -0.62 16.26
CA PHE A 382 -17.44 -0.12 15.69
C PHE A 382 -17.60 0.41 14.25
N ILE A 383 -18.40 -0.26 13.41
CA ILE A 383 -18.70 0.25 12.05
C ILE A 383 -19.40 1.61 12.13
N PHE A 384 -20.43 1.74 12.96
CA PHE A 384 -21.19 2.99 13.06
C PHE A 384 -20.39 4.12 13.70
N ASP A 385 -19.56 3.83 14.70
CA ASP A 385 -18.67 4.82 15.30
C ASP A 385 -17.57 5.27 14.32
N LYS A 386 -16.99 4.34 13.56
CA LYS A 386 -15.99 4.64 12.54
C LYS A 386 -16.51 5.57 11.44
N TYR A 387 -17.74 5.34 10.93
CA TYR A 387 -18.28 6.11 9.80
C TYR A 387 -19.18 7.29 10.18
N PHE A 388 -19.80 7.28 11.36
CA PHE A 388 -20.72 8.34 11.81
C PHE A 388 -20.39 8.93 13.18
N GLY A 389 -19.43 8.37 13.89
CA GLY A 389 -18.95 8.85 15.19
C GLY A 389 -17.81 9.86 15.07
N ILE A 390 -17.10 10.06 16.18
CA ILE A 390 -16.01 11.05 16.30
C ILE A 390 -14.82 10.66 15.42
N ASP A 391 -14.57 9.36 15.26
CA ASP A 391 -13.45 8.86 14.45
C ASP A 391 -13.70 9.00 12.95
N SER A 392 -14.92 9.35 12.53
CA SER A 392 -15.22 9.60 11.11
C SER A 392 -14.36 10.72 10.53
N ASP A 393 -14.01 11.76 11.29
CA ASP A 393 -13.14 12.85 10.83
C ASP A 393 -11.69 12.40 10.54
N LYS A 394 -11.27 11.22 11.02
CA LYS A 394 -9.94 10.64 10.80
C LYS A 394 -9.88 9.68 9.62
N LEU A 395 -11.01 9.44 8.95
CA LEU A 395 -11.07 8.50 7.82
C LEU A 395 -10.34 9.05 6.60
N GLY A 396 -9.33 8.32 6.12
CA GLY A 396 -8.62 8.66 4.89
C GLY A 396 -9.54 8.88 3.68
N ILE A 397 -10.70 8.19 3.61
CA ILE A 397 -11.68 8.35 2.52
C ILE A 397 -12.29 9.75 2.48
N ARG A 398 -12.47 10.42 3.62
CA ARG A 398 -12.98 11.79 3.66
C ARG A 398 -12.00 12.75 3.01
N THR A 399 -10.75 12.73 3.48
CA THR A 399 -9.65 13.50 2.88
C THR A 399 -9.48 13.21 1.39
N SER A 400 -9.71 11.95 0.97
CA SER A 400 -9.65 11.56 -0.44
C SER A 400 -10.78 12.19 -1.27
N ILE A 401 -12.01 12.24 -0.75
CA ILE A 401 -13.17 12.86 -1.41
C ILE A 401 -12.99 14.39 -1.48
N GLU A 402 -12.47 15.00 -0.42
CA GLU A 402 -12.24 16.44 -0.34
C GLU A 402 -11.20 16.96 -1.37
N ASN A 403 -10.40 16.08 -1.97
CA ASN A 403 -9.52 16.45 -3.08
C ASN A 403 -10.27 16.72 -4.39
N PHE A 404 -11.54 16.33 -4.51
CA PHE A 404 -12.32 16.52 -5.73
C PHE A 404 -13.05 17.87 -5.76
N TYR A 405 -13.08 18.48 -6.94
CA TYR A 405 -13.88 19.66 -7.20
C TYR A 405 -15.37 19.29 -7.18
N LYS A 406 -16.21 20.08 -6.50
CA LYS A 406 -17.64 19.78 -6.32
C LYS A 406 -18.49 19.74 -7.60
N ILE A 407 -18.00 20.29 -8.71
CA ILE A 407 -18.77 20.34 -9.97
C ILE A 407 -18.24 19.26 -10.91
N PRO A 408 -19.11 18.34 -11.39
CA PRO A 408 -18.70 17.35 -12.38
C PRO A 408 -18.15 18.02 -13.65
N PHE A 409 -17.05 17.49 -14.21
CA PHE A 409 -16.40 18.09 -15.38
C PHE A 409 -17.31 18.11 -16.61
N ARG A 410 -18.21 17.12 -16.74
CA ARG A 410 -19.23 17.09 -17.82
C ARG A 410 -20.26 18.21 -17.67
N THR A 411 -20.66 18.53 -16.43
CA THR A 411 -21.59 19.63 -16.15
C THR A 411 -20.95 20.97 -16.52
N LYS A 412 -19.68 21.17 -16.14
CA LYS A 412 -18.91 22.38 -16.50
C LYS A 412 -18.75 22.52 -18.01
N SER A 413 -18.37 21.44 -18.71
CA SER A 413 -18.19 21.43 -20.16
C SER A 413 -19.50 21.72 -20.91
N ASN A 414 -20.61 21.10 -20.51
CA ASN A 414 -21.92 21.35 -21.13
C ASN A 414 -22.40 22.78 -20.93
N TYR A 415 -22.21 23.34 -19.72
CA TYR A 415 -22.49 24.75 -19.45
C TYR A 415 -21.67 25.68 -20.36
N GLN A 416 -20.37 25.43 -20.51
CA GLN A 416 -19.49 26.23 -21.36
C GLN A 416 -19.97 26.22 -22.82
N LYS A 417 -20.25 25.04 -23.37
CA LYS A 417 -20.78 24.89 -24.74
C LYS A 417 -22.08 25.68 -24.94
N VAL A 418 -23.05 25.52 -24.03
CA VAL A 418 -24.34 26.24 -24.11
C VAL A 418 -24.14 27.75 -24.03
N VAL A 419 -23.27 28.23 -23.14
CA VAL A 419 -23.00 29.67 -23.01
C VAL A 419 -22.29 30.20 -24.26
N GLU A 420 -21.38 29.45 -24.86
CA GLU A 420 -20.67 29.82 -26.09
C GLU A 420 -21.59 29.90 -27.32
N GLU A 421 -22.65 29.10 -27.38
CA GLU A 421 -23.67 29.18 -28.44
C GLU A 421 -24.55 30.45 -28.32
N LEU A 422 -24.68 31.03 -27.13
CA LEU A 422 -25.51 32.21 -26.91
C LEU A 422 -24.84 33.50 -27.38
N SER A 423 -25.65 34.45 -27.88
CA SER A 423 -25.19 35.82 -28.14
C SER A 423 -24.69 36.50 -26.86
N ARG A 424 -23.75 37.45 -27.00
CA ARG A 424 -23.18 38.21 -25.87
C ARG A 424 -24.25 38.81 -24.95
N GLU A 425 -25.37 39.24 -25.51
CA GLU A 425 -26.49 39.83 -24.77
C GLU A 425 -27.23 38.80 -23.91
N LYS A 426 -27.56 37.63 -24.49
CA LYS A 426 -28.20 36.53 -23.76
C LYS A 426 -27.31 35.98 -22.63
N ARG A 427 -25.99 35.90 -22.85
CA ARG A 427 -25.02 35.54 -21.78
C ARG A 427 -25.10 36.52 -20.61
N GLN A 428 -25.09 37.82 -20.87
CA GLN A 428 -25.19 38.85 -19.84
C GLN A 428 -26.49 38.71 -19.03
N LEU A 429 -27.63 38.48 -19.70
CA LEU A 429 -28.93 38.29 -19.04
C LEU A 429 -28.96 37.07 -18.11
N ILE A 430 -28.40 35.95 -18.54
CA ILE A 430 -28.29 34.73 -17.73
C ILE A 430 -27.43 34.95 -16.48
N HIS A 431 -26.32 35.68 -16.58
CA HIS A 431 -25.49 36.02 -15.42
C HIS A 431 -26.18 37.01 -14.48
N LEU A 432 -26.94 37.98 -15.02
CA LEU A 432 -27.78 38.89 -14.24
C LEU A 432 -28.88 38.13 -13.48
N LYS A 433 -29.53 37.16 -14.14
CA LYS A 433 -30.52 36.27 -13.50
C LYS A 433 -29.92 35.58 -12.27
N ARG A 434 -28.77 34.92 -12.45
CA ARG A 434 -28.07 34.23 -11.37
C ARG A 434 -27.76 35.15 -10.20
N ALA A 435 -27.22 36.32 -10.47
CA ALA A 435 -26.87 37.27 -9.42
C ALA A 435 -28.10 37.80 -8.68
N SER A 436 -29.21 38.05 -9.38
CA SER A 436 -30.50 38.38 -8.76
C SER A 436 -30.98 37.24 -7.86
N ASP A 437 -30.89 35.99 -8.32
CA ASP A 437 -31.34 34.81 -7.55
C ASP A 437 -30.48 34.61 -6.29
N LEU A 438 -29.15 34.73 -6.41
CA LEU A 438 -28.23 34.69 -5.25
C LEU A 438 -28.53 35.80 -4.24
N ARG A 439 -28.82 37.02 -4.71
CA ARG A 439 -29.21 38.14 -3.85
C ARG A 439 -30.53 37.86 -3.12
N SER A 440 -31.53 37.32 -3.82
CA SER A 440 -32.83 36.99 -3.22
C SER A 440 -32.73 35.93 -2.12
N LYS A 441 -31.71 35.06 -2.20
CA LYS A 441 -31.39 34.05 -1.17
C LYS A 441 -30.46 34.58 -0.06
N GLY A 442 -30.02 35.83 -0.13
CA GLY A 442 -29.08 36.42 0.83
C GLY A 442 -27.62 35.96 0.68
N GLU A 443 -27.28 35.26 -0.41
CA GLU A 443 -25.95 34.65 -0.62
C GLU A 443 -24.88 35.66 -1.08
N ILE A 444 -25.28 36.86 -1.53
CA ILE A 444 -24.38 37.97 -1.85
C ILE A 444 -24.89 39.29 -1.27
N LYS A 445 -23.99 40.08 -0.66
CA LYS A 445 -24.31 41.37 -0.01
C LYS A 445 -24.26 42.56 -0.96
N SER A 446 -23.36 42.55 -1.95
CA SER A 446 -23.19 43.62 -2.93
C SER A 446 -23.33 43.09 -4.34
N SER A 447 -24.04 43.86 -5.15
CA SER A 447 -24.16 43.62 -6.56
C SER A 447 -22.84 44.08 -7.18
N GLY A 448 -22.07 43.16 -7.78
CA GLY A 448 -20.78 43.50 -8.41
C GLY A 448 -20.92 44.73 -9.32
N PHE A 449 -19.83 45.44 -9.62
CA PHE A 449 -19.85 46.74 -10.30
C PHE A 449 -20.85 46.86 -11.48
N GLN A 450 -21.08 45.77 -12.23
CA GLN A 450 -22.08 45.69 -13.30
C GLN A 450 -23.54 45.76 -12.83
N LEU A 451 -23.95 45.05 -11.77
CA LEU A 451 -25.32 45.15 -11.25
C LEU A 451 -25.55 46.47 -10.54
N SER A 452 -24.59 46.97 -9.77
CA SER A 452 -24.75 48.28 -9.11
C SER A 452 -24.74 49.43 -10.13
N PHE A 453 -24.05 49.28 -11.27
CA PHE A 453 -24.11 50.21 -12.40
C PHE A 453 -25.47 50.15 -13.11
N ILE A 454 -26.02 48.95 -13.34
CA ILE A 454 -27.34 48.75 -13.97
C ILE A 454 -28.48 49.18 -13.01
N GLU A 455 -28.38 48.91 -11.71
CA GLU A 455 -29.32 49.37 -10.68
C GLU A 455 -29.27 50.90 -10.52
N ARG A 456 -28.08 51.53 -10.61
CA ARG A 456 -27.93 53.01 -10.63
C ARG A 456 -28.49 53.66 -11.89
N LEU A 457 -28.38 53.00 -13.05
CA LEU A 457 -29.04 53.41 -14.29
C LEU A 457 -30.59 53.41 -14.16
N LEU A 458 -31.15 52.62 -13.23
CA LEU A 458 -32.59 52.48 -13.01
C LEU A 458 -33.13 53.32 -11.85
N GLN A 459 -32.35 53.51 -10.77
CA GLN A 459 -32.69 54.46 -9.70
C GLN A 459 -32.75 55.91 -10.20
N GLY A 460 -32.18 56.18 -11.37
CA GLY A 460 -32.30 57.44 -12.08
C GLY A 460 -33.62 57.66 -12.84
N SER A 461 -34.64 56.81 -12.73
CA SER A 461 -35.87 57.01 -13.51
C SER A 461 -37.17 56.53 -12.84
N ASP A 462 -37.78 57.40 -12.05
CA ASP A 462 -39.22 57.64 -12.21
C ASP A 462 -39.49 58.67 -13.33
N THR A 463 -38.47 59.33 -13.89
CA THR A 463 -38.60 60.26 -15.03
C THR A 463 -37.37 60.28 -15.96
N MET A 464 -37.15 59.19 -16.72
CA MET A 464 -36.29 59.26 -17.92
C MET A 464 -37.14 58.98 -19.17
N THR A 465 -37.55 60.07 -19.82
CA THR A 465 -38.10 60.09 -21.18
C THR A 465 -36.97 59.88 -22.20
N GLU A 466 -37.33 59.40 -23.41
CA GLU A 466 -36.40 59.13 -24.53
C GLU A 466 -35.42 60.29 -24.81
N ASP A 467 -35.85 61.53 -24.57
CA ASP A 467 -35.05 62.74 -24.82
C ASP A 467 -33.81 62.88 -23.92
N LYS A 468 -33.81 62.33 -22.70
CA LYS A 468 -32.66 62.43 -21.77
C LYS A 468 -31.53 61.44 -22.08
N LEU A 469 -31.81 60.34 -22.80
CA LEU A 469 -30.78 59.39 -23.26
C LEU A 469 -29.92 59.98 -24.38
N SER A 470 -30.47 60.92 -25.16
CA SER A 470 -29.78 61.64 -26.22
C SER A 470 -28.72 62.64 -25.70
N TYR A 471 -28.91 63.18 -24.49
CA TYR A 471 -28.11 64.31 -23.96
C TYR A 471 -27.07 63.97 -22.89
N SER A 472 -26.84 62.70 -22.56
CA SER A 472 -25.74 62.33 -21.66
C SER A 472 -24.39 62.41 -22.40
N LYS A 473 -23.33 62.89 -21.74
CA LYS A 473 -21.95 62.92 -22.30
C LYS A 473 -21.44 61.55 -22.79
N ILE A 474 -22.14 60.46 -22.49
CA ILE A 474 -21.82 59.08 -22.87
C ILE A 474 -22.29 58.76 -24.30
N THR A 475 -23.43 59.31 -24.74
CA THR A 475 -24.01 59.06 -26.07
C THR A 475 -23.23 59.75 -27.20
N LYS A 476 -22.53 60.86 -26.89
CA LYS A 476 -21.62 61.53 -27.84
C LYS A 476 -20.26 60.85 -28.00
N ARG A 477 -19.82 60.03 -27.04
CA ARG A 477 -18.52 59.32 -27.12
C ARG A 477 -18.60 57.99 -27.85
N LEU A 478 -19.80 57.49 -28.12
CA LEU A 478 -20.03 56.21 -28.76
C LEU A 478 -21.10 56.41 -29.85
N ASN A 479 -20.70 56.36 -31.11
CA ASN A 479 -21.57 56.36 -32.30
C ASN A 479 -22.52 55.13 -32.25
N LEU A 480 -23.65 55.21 -31.54
CA LEU A 480 -24.49 54.05 -31.20
C LEU A 480 -25.85 54.08 -31.91
N LYS A 481 -26.03 53.11 -32.81
CA LYS A 481 -27.27 52.80 -33.57
C LYS A 481 -28.43 52.32 -32.68
N ASN A 482 -29.67 52.46 -33.18
CA ASN A 482 -30.98 52.02 -32.64
C ASN A 482 -31.04 50.65 -31.92
N ASN A 483 -30.11 49.72 -32.19
CA ASN A 483 -30.00 48.43 -31.51
C ASN A 483 -29.74 48.55 -29.99
N LEU A 484 -29.12 49.65 -29.51
CA LEU A 484 -28.84 49.82 -28.08
C LEU A 484 -30.10 50.14 -27.26
N ILE A 485 -31.05 50.92 -27.80
CA ILE A 485 -32.30 51.28 -27.11
C ILE A 485 -33.18 50.04 -26.94
N GLN A 486 -33.35 49.23 -27.99
CA GLN A 486 -34.06 47.95 -27.89
C GLN A 486 -33.38 46.99 -26.91
N ARG A 487 -32.05 46.96 -26.89
CA ARG A 487 -31.26 46.19 -25.92
C ARG A 487 -31.48 46.67 -24.49
N ILE A 488 -31.49 47.99 -24.25
CA ILE A 488 -31.78 48.59 -22.94
C ILE A 488 -33.23 48.30 -22.53
N MET A 489 -34.20 48.37 -23.45
CA MET A 489 -35.61 48.04 -23.17
C MET A 489 -35.80 46.54 -22.85
N ARG A 490 -35.14 45.62 -23.57
CA ARG A 490 -35.14 44.17 -23.26
C ARG A 490 -34.50 43.88 -21.90
N LEU A 491 -33.38 44.55 -21.58
CA LEU A 491 -32.76 44.50 -20.25
C LEU A 491 -33.71 45.03 -19.17
N LYS A 492 -34.38 46.16 -19.40
CA LYS A 492 -35.37 46.76 -18.49
C LYS A 492 -36.56 45.82 -18.24
N ASN A 493 -37.09 45.20 -19.30
CA ASN A 493 -38.23 44.26 -19.21
C ASN A 493 -37.84 42.93 -18.52
N PHE A 494 -36.64 42.42 -18.79
CA PHE A 494 -36.07 41.27 -18.09
C PHE A 494 -35.87 41.55 -16.59
N ILE A 495 -35.36 42.73 -16.24
CA ILE A 495 -35.11 43.12 -14.84
C ILE A 495 -36.43 43.28 -14.06
N HIS A 496 -37.50 43.72 -14.72
CA HIS A 496 -38.83 43.87 -14.11
C HIS A 496 -39.53 42.52 -13.89
N THR A 497 -39.48 41.63 -14.89
CA THR A 497 -40.17 40.33 -14.85
C THR A 497 -39.37 39.22 -14.17
N LYS A 498 -38.04 39.33 -14.14
CA LYS A 498 -37.08 38.29 -13.71
C LYS A 498 -37.24 36.94 -14.43
N LYS A 499 -37.93 36.92 -15.58
CA LYS A 499 -38.22 35.73 -16.38
C LYS A 499 -37.38 35.75 -17.66
N LEU A 500 -36.69 34.64 -17.94
CA LEU A 500 -35.99 34.42 -19.22
C LEU A 500 -36.96 33.94 -20.33
N GLU A 501 -38.17 33.52 -19.93
CA GLU A 501 -39.28 33.11 -20.79
C GLU A 501 -39.69 34.26 -21.72
N GLY A 502 -39.54 34.06 -23.04
CA GLY A 502 -39.80 35.07 -24.07
C GLY A 502 -38.56 35.76 -24.67
N ILE A 503 -37.37 35.56 -24.09
CA ILE A 503 -36.08 36.08 -24.62
C ILE A 503 -35.25 34.95 -25.24
N LEU A 504 -35.28 33.78 -24.63
CA LEU A 504 -34.65 32.56 -25.15
C LEU A 504 -35.61 31.86 -26.13
N THR A 505 -35.06 31.33 -27.21
CA THR A 505 -35.78 30.37 -28.07
C THR A 505 -36.12 29.11 -27.28
N LYS A 506 -37.06 28.29 -27.75
CA LYS A 506 -37.45 27.03 -27.09
C LYS A 506 -36.24 26.14 -26.78
N ARG A 507 -35.35 25.95 -27.77
CA ARG A 507 -34.11 25.16 -27.62
C ARG A 507 -33.14 25.78 -26.61
N GLU A 508 -32.95 27.10 -26.63
CA GLU A 508 -32.09 27.79 -25.66
C GLU A 508 -32.66 27.73 -24.24
N LEU A 509 -33.99 27.78 -24.09
CA LEU A 509 -34.66 27.64 -22.80
C LEU A 509 -34.52 26.21 -22.25
N GLU A 510 -34.70 25.19 -23.10
CA GLU A 510 -34.41 23.79 -22.74
C GLU A 510 -32.95 23.61 -22.31
N ASN A 511 -31.99 24.14 -23.08
CA ASN A 511 -30.56 24.10 -22.72
C ASN A 511 -30.27 24.86 -21.42
N TYR A 512 -30.94 25.99 -21.17
CA TYR A 512 -30.82 26.73 -19.92
C TYR A 512 -31.26 25.89 -18.72
N HIS A 513 -32.41 25.21 -18.81
CA HIS A 513 -32.89 24.33 -17.75
C HIS A 513 -32.01 23.07 -17.57
N ASN A 514 -31.53 22.48 -18.66
CA ASN A 514 -30.79 21.22 -18.62
C ASN A 514 -29.31 21.37 -18.24
N TYR A 515 -28.69 22.53 -18.53
CA TYR A 515 -27.22 22.69 -18.38
C TYR A 515 -26.81 23.93 -17.58
N VAL A 516 -27.53 25.04 -17.71
CA VAL A 516 -27.15 26.29 -17.02
C VAL A 516 -27.62 26.31 -15.57
N ILE A 517 -28.89 25.97 -15.30
CA ILE A 517 -29.42 25.91 -13.93
C ILE A 517 -28.64 24.91 -13.07
N PRO A 518 -28.37 23.66 -13.50
CA PRO A 518 -27.59 22.71 -12.70
C PRO A 518 -26.18 23.23 -12.38
N TYR A 519 -25.49 23.84 -13.34
CA TYR A 519 -24.17 24.45 -13.10
C TYR A 519 -24.26 25.62 -12.11
N PHE A 520 -25.26 26.48 -12.21
CA PHE A 520 -25.45 27.62 -11.29
C PHE A 520 -25.81 27.19 -9.87
N ASN A 521 -26.58 26.11 -9.71
CA ASN A 521 -26.89 25.56 -8.40
C ASN A 521 -25.64 25.02 -7.69
N LEU A 522 -24.68 24.45 -8.43
CA LEU A 522 -23.43 23.91 -7.88
C LEU A 522 -22.33 24.97 -7.72
N SER A 523 -22.26 25.95 -8.64
CA SER A 523 -21.26 27.01 -8.60
C SER A 523 -21.70 28.16 -7.68
N LYS A 524 -21.37 28.08 -6.39
CA LYS A 524 -21.46 29.25 -5.49
C LYS A 524 -20.20 30.12 -5.63
N PRO A 525 -20.30 31.46 -5.63
CA PRO A 525 -19.13 32.34 -5.65
C PRO A 525 -18.43 32.29 -4.30
N SER A 526 -17.45 31.40 -4.14
CA SER A 526 -16.53 31.41 -3.00
C SER A 526 -15.08 31.38 -3.45
N LYS A 527 -14.24 32.14 -2.74
CA LYS A 527 -12.79 32.13 -2.87
C LYS A 527 -12.13 31.06 -2.01
N SER A 528 -12.84 30.47 -1.05
CA SER A 528 -12.30 29.40 -0.20
C SER A 528 -12.19 28.09 -0.97
N ARG A 529 -11.09 27.36 -0.81
CA ARG A 529 -10.95 25.99 -1.31
C ARG A 529 -12.03 25.09 -0.71
N TYR A 530 -12.28 25.21 0.59
CA TYR A 530 -13.21 24.37 1.35
C TYR A 530 -14.66 24.50 0.89
N ASP A 531 -15.05 25.63 0.28
CA ASP A 531 -16.40 25.78 -0.28
C ASP A 531 -16.54 25.13 -1.66
N ASN A 532 -15.45 24.65 -2.24
CA ASN A 532 -15.38 24.12 -3.61
C ASN A 532 -15.04 22.64 -3.69
N ILE A 533 -14.80 21.98 -2.55
CA ILE A 533 -14.59 20.54 -2.45
C ILE A 533 -15.92 19.78 -2.50
N LEU A 534 -15.88 18.54 -2.93
CA LEU A 534 -17.03 17.63 -2.91
C LEU A 534 -17.39 17.29 -1.45
N GLU A 535 -18.67 17.41 -1.07
CA GLU A 535 -19.14 17.12 0.28
C GLU A 535 -19.04 15.61 0.58
N ASP A 536 -18.15 15.24 1.49
CA ASP A 536 -17.77 13.87 1.83
C ASP A 536 -18.83 13.14 2.68
N ARG A 537 -19.47 13.83 3.63
CA ARG A 537 -20.46 13.26 4.56
C ARG A 537 -21.66 12.63 3.86
N ASP A 538 -22.01 13.10 2.67
CA ASP A 538 -23.09 12.55 1.86
C ASP A 538 -22.80 11.11 1.37
N TYR A 539 -21.53 10.72 1.33
CA TYR A 539 -21.10 9.43 0.78
C TYR A 539 -20.83 8.35 1.84
N LEU A 540 -20.56 8.72 3.10
CA LEU A 540 -20.31 7.75 4.17
C LEU A 540 -21.49 6.77 4.38
N PRO A 541 -22.77 7.21 4.33
CA PRO A 541 -23.90 6.27 4.36
C PRO A 541 -23.88 5.25 3.22
N TRP A 542 -23.39 5.64 2.04
CA TRP A 542 -23.29 4.71 0.92
C TRP A 542 -22.29 3.59 1.22
N ILE A 543 -21.13 3.92 1.81
CA ILE A 543 -20.09 2.95 2.21
C ILE A 543 -20.66 1.97 3.24
N VAL A 544 -21.28 2.47 4.32
CA VAL A 544 -21.88 1.61 5.35
C VAL A 544 -22.95 0.68 4.77
N ASN A 545 -23.79 1.20 3.89
CA ASN A 545 -24.79 0.38 3.21
C ASN A 545 -24.16 -0.69 2.29
N GLN A 546 -22.98 -0.45 1.70
CA GLN A 546 -22.27 -1.48 0.95
C GLN A 546 -21.71 -2.60 1.84
N ILE A 547 -21.23 -2.29 3.06
CA ILE A 547 -20.73 -3.30 4.01
C ILE A 547 -21.77 -4.40 4.22
N PHE A 548 -23.01 -4.02 4.53
CA PHE A 548 -24.09 -5.00 4.76
C PHE A 548 -24.57 -5.66 3.46
N LYS A 549 -24.58 -4.94 2.32
CA LYS A 549 -24.92 -5.53 1.02
C LYS A 549 -23.93 -6.59 0.53
N LYS A 550 -22.65 -6.47 0.92
CA LYS A 550 -21.60 -7.43 0.62
C LYS A 550 -21.66 -8.69 1.49
N GLY A 551 -22.57 -8.73 2.47
CA GLY A 551 -22.87 -9.93 3.25
C GLY A 551 -22.39 -9.91 4.69
N TYR A 552 -21.97 -8.76 5.22
CA TYR A 552 -21.60 -8.64 6.65
C TYR A 552 -22.76 -9.09 7.56
N LYS A 553 -22.52 -10.11 8.37
CA LYS A 553 -23.49 -10.64 9.35
C LYS A 553 -23.02 -10.32 10.76
N ASN A 554 -23.84 -9.61 11.52
CA ASN A 554 -23.56 -9.26 12.92
C ASN A 554 -23.28 -10.49 13.81
N SER A 555 -23.92 -11.63 13.53
CA SER A 555 -23.77 -12.87 14.30
C SER A 555 -22.47 -13.62 14.05
N GLU A 556 -21.77 -13.33 12.95
CA GLU A 556 -20.54 -14.03 12.55
C GLU A 556 -19.37 -13.04 12.49
N HIS A 557 -19.46 -12.07 11.58
CA HIS A 557 -18.43 -11.06 11.37
C HIS A 557 -18.37 -10.10 12.56
N GLY A 558 -19.54 -9.63 13.03
CA GLY A 558 -19.62 -8.77 14.22
C GLY A 558 -19.13 -9.45 15.49
N LEU A 559 -19.28 -10.78 15.59
CA LEU A 559 -18.72 -11.55 16.70
C LEU A 559 -17.19 -11.54 16.66
N PHE A 560 -16.59 -11.84 15.50
CA PHE A 560 -15.15 -11.80 15.31
C PHE A 560 -14.60 -10.39 15.53
N ASP A 561 -15.17 -9.39 14.86
CA ASP A 561 -14.76 -7.99 14.97
C ASP A 561 -14.83 -7.53 16.42
N GLY A 562 -15.91 -7.84 17.14
CA GLY A 562 -16.01 -7.47 18.56
C GLY A 562 -15.01 -8.20 19.46
N GLN A 563 -14.69 -9.46 19.18
CA GLN A 563 -13.76 -10.28 19.98
C GLN A 563 -12.32 -9.79 19.87
N TYR A 564 -11.88 -9.50 18.65
CA TYR A 564 -10.47 -9.22 18.36
C TYR A 564 -10.17 -7.73 18.17
N ILE A 565 -11.17 -6.90 17.85
CA ILE A 565 -11.02 -5.44 17.69
C ILE A 565 -11.70 -4.75 18.89
N ASN A 566 -10.99 -4.65 20.02
CA ASN A 566 -11.56 -4.14 21.27
C ASN A 566 -11.08 -2.70 21.57
N GLY A 567 -11.99 -1.72 21.48
CA GLY A 567 -11.77 -0.31 21.84
C GLY A 567 -11.21 0.56 20.69
N HIS A 568 -11.25 1.89 20.86
CA HIS A 568 -10.92 2.96 19.88
C HIS A 568 -9.52 2.93 19.22
N TYR A 569 -8.80 1.80 19.26
CA TYR A 569 -7.48 1.62 18.70
C TYR A 569 -7.38 0.22 18.06
N SER A 570 -7.49 0.15 16.74
CA SER A 570 -7.01 -0.98 15.92
C SER A 570 -5.50 -1.22 16.06
N ALA A 571 -4.78 -0.36 16.77
CA ALA A 571 -3.32 -0.27 16.88
C ALA A 571 -2.65 -1.28 17.85
N LYS A 572 -3.25 -2.43 18.19
CA LYS A 572 -2.67 -3.33 19.22
C LYS A 572 -2.51 -4.81 18.88
N ILE A 573 -2.98 -5.29 17.73
CA ILE A 573 -2.70 -6.67 17.29
C ILE A 573 -1.73 -6.62 16.13
N GLU A 574 -0.45 -6.63 16.46
CA GLU A 574 0.65 -6.70 15.50
C GLU A 574 1.21 -8.13 15.46
N HIS A 575 1.58 -8.60 14.27
CA HIS A 575 2.31 -9.85 14.15
C HIS A 575 3.67 -9.73 14.85
N GLN A 576 4.09 -10.74 15.61
CA GLN A 576 5.33 -10.68 16.39
C GLN A 576 6.58 -10.53 15.53
N LYS A 577 6.65 -11.23 14.38
CA LYS A 577 7.73 -11.15 13.39
C LYS A 577 7.58 -9.98 12.40
N TYR A 578 6.44 -9.88 11.72
CA TYR A 578 6.23 -8.98 10.58
C TYR A 578 5.54 -7.64 10.88
N GLY A 579 5.12 -7.38 12.13
CA GLY A 579 4.39 -6.15 12.48
C GLY A 579 2.98 -6.08 11.86
N GLY A 580 2.54 -4.88 11.45
CA GLY A 580 1.25 -4.59 10.79
C GLY A 580 0.02 -4.71 11.68
N HIS A 581 -1.20 -4.64 11.10
CA HIS A 581 -2.45 -4.61 11.86
C HIS A 581 -3.53 -5.54 11.31
N LEU A 582 -4.43 -5.97 12.20
CA LEU A 582 -5.68 -6.66 11.85
C LEU A 582 -6.77 -5.64 11.55
N GLU A 583 -7.32 -5.69 10.34
CA GLU A 583 -8.54 -4.97 9.97
C GLU A 583 -9.77 -5.77 10.44
N SER A 584 -10.81 -5.09 10.91
CA SER A 584 -12.12 -5.71 11.08
C SER A 584 -12.72 -6.09 9.72
N PHE A 585 -13.62 -7.07 9.67
CA PHE A 585 -14.34 -7.36 8.41
C PHE A 585 -15.19 -6.18 7.95
N GLY A 586 -15.72 -5.39 8.89
CA GLY A 586 -16.37 -4.11 8.59
C GLY A 586 -15.43 -3.11 7.90
N GLU A 587 -14.15 -3.07 8.28
CA GLU A 587 -13.12 -2.26 7.64
C GLU A 587 -12.79 -2.78 6.25
N LYS A 588 -12.53 -4.09 6.09
CA LYS A 588 -12.29 -4.72 4.78
C LYS A 588 -13.37 -4.34 3.78
N TYR A 589 -14.64 -4.56 4.11
CA TYR A 589 -15.74 -4.26 3.19
C TYR A 589 -15.94 -2.77 2.95
N GLY A 590 -15.62 -1.96 3.96
CA GLY A 590 -15.63 -0.51 3.89
C GLY A 590 -14.55 0.06 2.98
N ASN A 591 -13.33 -0.50 3.01
CA ASN A 591 -12.21 -0.14 2.14
C ASN A 591 -12.54 -0.50 0.69
N ILE A 592 -13.01 -1.72 0.44
CA ILE A 592 -13.50 -2.14 -0.89
C ILE A 592 -14.57 -1.16 -1.40
N ALA A 593 -15.56 -0.82 -0.56
CA ALA A 593 -16.58 0.15 -0.97
C ALA A 593 -15.98 1.55 -1.22
N SER A 594 -15.01 2.00 -0.41
CA SER A 594 -14.33 3.28 -0.55
C SER A 594 -13.58 3.38 -1.89
N ASP A 595 -12.85 2.33 -2.28
CA ASP A 595 -12.19 2.26 -3.58
C ASP A 595 -13.19 2.24 -4.74
N GLN A 596 -14.33 1.56 -4.56
CA GLN A 596 -15.40 1.58 -5.54
C GLN A 596 -16.07 2.95 -5.70
N LEU A 597 -16.18 3.70 -4.60
CA LEU A 597 -16.70 5.06 -4.59
C LEU A 597 -15.72 6.01 -5.29
N LEU A 598 -14.45 6.00 -4.91
CA LEU A 598 -13.42 6.87 -5.50
C LEU A 598 -13.24 6.62 -7.00
N ALA A 599 -13.33 5.37 -7.46
CA ALA A 599 -13.33 5.04 -8.88
C ALA A 599 -14.49 5.71 -9.65
N ARG A 600 -15.66 5.84 -9.02
CA ARG A 600 -16.81 6.53 -9.62
C ARG A 600 -16.67 8.05 -9.55
N ILE A 601 -16.13 8.58 -8.46
CA ILE A 601 -15.89 10.02 -8.31
C ILE A 601 -14.85 10.48 -9.34
N SER A 602 -13.70 9.79 -9.44
CA SER A 602 -12.64 10.10 -10.41
C SER A 602 -13.09 10.05 -11.87
N ASP A 603 -14.08 9.23 -12.20
CA ASP A 603 -14.67 9.18 -13.55
C ASP A 603 -15.65 10.32 -13.86
N ASN A 604 -15.96 11.19 -12.89
CA ASN A 604 -16.98 12.25 -13.03
C ASN A 604 -16.52 13.65 -12.57
N TYR A 605 -15.46 13.75 -11.76
CA TYR A 605 -15.00 14.99 -11.13
C TYR A 605 -13.51 15.25 -11.36
N ASP A 606 -13.16 16.52 -11.52
CA ASP A 606 -11.76 17.01 -11.54
C ASP A 606 -11.23 17.10 -10.10
N ILE A 607 -9.92 17.22 -9.92
CA ILE A 607 -9.26 17.40 -8.61
C ILE A 607 -8.81 18.85 -8.38
N ILE A 608 -8.71 19.24 -7.12
CA ILE A 608 -8.23 20.55 -6.67
C ILE A 608 -6.80 20.41 -6.16
N LYS A 609 -5.88 21.22 -6.71
CA LYS A 609 -4.47 21.24 -6.31
C LYS A 609 -4.03 22.63 -5.83
N GLY A 610 -3.16 22.67 -4.82
CA GLY A 610 -2.58 23.90 -4.26
C GLY A 610 -3.28 24.43 -3.00
N TRP A 611 -2.52 25.08 -2.12
CA TRP A 611 -2.95 25.54 -0.79
C TRP A 611 -3.42 27.00 -0.73
N GLY A 612 -3.14 27.81 -1.77
CA GLY A 612 -3.54 29.22 -1.86
C GLY A 612 -4.28 29.55 -3.15
N ASN A 613 -3.54 29.69 -4.26
CA ASN A 613 -4.13 29.74 -5.61
C ASN A 613 -4.34 28.31 -6.09
N TYR A 614 -5.50 27.73 -5.76
CA TYR A 614 -5.80 26.37 -6.17
C TYR A 614 -6.17 26.30 -7.66
N ASN A 615 -5.73 25.24 -8.32
CA ASN A 615 -6.07 24.92 -9.70
C ASN A 615 -6.99 23.71 -9.74
N ILE A 616 -7.92 23.72 -10.70
CA ILE A 616 -8.78 22.56 -10.99
C ILE A 616 -8.14 21.85 -12.17
N VAL A 617 -7.69 20.61 -11.96
CA VAL A 617 -7.00 19.80 -12.97
C VAL A 617 -7.67 18.44 -13.11
N PRO A 618 -7.58 17.78 -14.28
CA PRO A 618 -8.07 16.42 -14.43
C PRO A 618 -7.40 15.47 -13.43
N TYR A 619 -8.16 14.50 -12.92
CA TYR A 619 -7.61 13.38 -12.15
C TYR A 619 -6.64 12.56 -13.02
N ASN A 620 -5.51 12.14 -12.44
CA ASN A 620 -4.50 11.35 -13.14
C ASN A 620 -4.23 9.99 -12.48
N TYR A 621 -3.70 9.95 -11.25
CA TYR A 621 -3.29 8.70 -10.58
C TYR A 621 -4.00 8.49 -9.24
N ALA A 622 -4.23 7.22 -8.86
CA ALA A 622 -4.89 6.90 -7.60
C ALA A 622 -4.08 7.36 -6.39
N ARG A 623 -2.75 7.21 -6.46
CA ARG A 623 -1.80 7.52 -5.38
C ARG A 623 -1.77 9.00 -4.98
N GLU A 624 -2.29 9.91 -5.81
CA GLU A 624 -2.44 11.32 -5.43
C GLU A 624 -3.53 11.54 -4.36
N ILE A 625 -4.52 10.64 -4.30
CA ILE A 625 -5.73 10.83 -3.50
C ILE A 625 -5.99 9.70 -2.51
N VAL A 626 -5.59 8.46 -2.80
CA VAL A 626 -5.81 7.31 -1.91
C VAL A 626 -4.84 7.38 -0.73
N LYS A 627 -5.37 7.30 0.50
CA LYS A 627 -4.59 7.48 1.74
C LYS A 627 -4.39 6.20 2.56
N TRP A 628 -4.93 5.08 2.12
CA TRP A 628 -4.80 3.77 2.77
C TRP A 628 -4.00 2.78 1.94
N GLN A 629 -3.14 3.28 1.04
CA GLN A 629 -2.22 2.45 0.30
C GLN A 629 -1.25 1.78 1.27
N ASP A 630 -1.12 0.46 1.16
CA ASP A 630 -0.51 -0.37 2.19
C ASP A 630 0.68 -1.22 1.71
N ILE A 631 1.00 -1.19 0.40
CA ILE A 631 2.17 -1.90 -0.17
C ILE A 631 2.77 -1.21 -1.42
N ASP A 632 4.09 -1.34 -1.58
CA ASP A 632 4.82 -1.19 -2.83
C ASP A 632 5.23 -2.58 -3.36
N PRO A 633 4.57 -3.11 -4.41
CA PRO A 633 4.86 -4.44 -4.92
C PRO A 633 6.21 -4.53 -5.65
N SER A 634 6.87 -3.41 -5.93
CA SER A 634 8.18 -3.35 -6.61
C SER A 634 9.37 -3.38 -5.63
N ASN A 635 9.11 -3.19 -4.34
CA ASN A 635 10.10 -3.29 -3.27
C ASN A 635 10.01 -4.66 -2.60
N LEU A 636 11.03 -5.51 -2.73
CA LEU A 636 11.00 -6.84 -2.08
C LEU A 636 11.53 -6.83 -0.65
N GLU A 637 12.00 -5.69 -0.17
CA GLU A 637 12.43 -5.52 1.22
C GLU A 637 11.21 -5.38 2.14
N PHE A 638 11.32 -5.94 3.34
CA PHE A 638 10.26 -5.93 4.35
C PHE A 638 10.82 -5.78 5.76
N TYR A 639 9.98 -5.32 6.67
CA TYR A 639 10.32 -5.10 8.06
C TYR A 639 10.24 -6.40 8.87
N ILE A 640 11.26 -6.63 9.69
CA ILE A 640 11.25 -7.70 10.70
C ILE A 640 11.40 -7.04 12.07
N LYS A 641 10.37 -7.20 12.90
CA LYS A 641 10.34 -6.71 14.28
C LYS A 641 11.42 -7.42 15.11
N ASN A 642 12.06 -6.67 16.01
CA ASN A 642 13.16 -7.14 16.87
C ASN A 642 14.44 -7.59 16.13
N LYS A 643 14.57 -7.37 14.82
CA LYS A 643 15.89 -7.43 14.18
C LYS A 643 16.74 -6.33 14.82
N LYS A 644 17.76 -6.71 15.60
CA LYS A 644 18.67 -5.75 16.23
C LYS A 644 19.12 -4.76 15.17
N SER A 645 18.79 -3.49 15.36
CA SER A 645 19.20 -2.46 14.42
C SER A 645 20.73 -2.48 14.40
N THR A 646 21.31 -2.48 13.22
CA THR A 646 22.77 -2.40 13.10
C THR A 646 23.35 -1.11 13.67
N LYS A 647 22.50 -0.12 13.98
CA LYS A 647 22.83 1.10 14.73
C LYS A 647 23.47 0.77 16.08
N GLU A 648 23.01 -0.26 16.79
CA GLU A 648 23.57 -0.72 18.08
C GLU A 648 24.99 -1.31 17.93
N GLN A 649 25.42 -1.68 16.72
CA GLN A 649 26.78 -2.19 16.47
C GLN A 649 27.80 -1.08 16.13
N SER A 650 27.35 0.17 15.94
CA SER A 650 28.19 1.28 15.45
C SER A 650 28.91 2.09 16.54
N ASP A 651 28.60 1.87 17.83
CA ASP A 651 29.07 2.65 18.98
C ASP A 651 30.56 2.47 19.33
N THR A 652 31.32 1.70 18.53
CA THR A 652 32.71 1.31 18.84
C THR A 652 33.78 2.03 18.02
N LEU A 653 33.47 3.15 17.34
CA LEU A 653 34.46 3.87 16.52
C LEU A 653 34.99 5.18 17.14
N TYR A 654 34.33 5.71 18.18
CA TYR A 654 34.79 6.90 18.92
C TYR A 654 34.86 6.59 20.42
N PHE A 655 36.05 6.74 21.02
CA PHE A 655 36.32 6.29 22.40
C PHE A 655 36.70 7.41 23.38
N ASN A 656 36.76 8.67 22.93
CA ASN A 656 37.30 9.78 23.73
C ASN A 656 36.25 10.50 24.59
N TRP A 657 35.30 9.78 25.19
CA TRP A 657 34.17 10.37 25.92
C TRP A 657 34.52 11.00 27.28
N SER A 658 35.64 10.59 27.90
CA SER A 658 35.96 10.84 29.32
C SER A 658 36.74 12.14 29.64
N ARG A 659 36.85 13.09 28.71
CA ARG A 659 37.75 14.25 28.86
C ARG A 659 37.04 15.47 29.47
N THR A 660 37.72 16.17 30.38
CA THR A 660 37.32 17.53 30.81
C THR A 660 37.36 18.48 29.60
N ASP A 661 36.37 19.36 29.48
CA ASP A 661 36.20 20.26 28.33
C ASP A 661 36.09 19.56 26.96
N TRP A 662 35.47 18.38 26.89
CA TRP A 662 35.31 17.56 25.68
C TRP A 662 34.87 18.33 24.41
N LEU A 663 34.01 19.33 24.57
CA LEU A 663 33.52 20.19 23.48
C LEU A 663 34.63 21.01 22.82
N LYS A 664 35.73 21.35 23.53
CA LYS A 664 36.83 22.18 23.04
C LYS A 664 37.94 21.39 22.34
N ILE A 665 37.88 20.06 22.40
CA ILE A 665 38.93 19.17 21.87
C ILE A 665 38.70 18.92 20.37
N ASP A 666 39.74 19.15 19.57
CA ASP A 666 39.76 18.87 18.13
C ASP A 666 40.18 17.41 17.86
N ASP A 667 39.33 16.46 18.23
CA ASP A 667 39.52 15.01 17.98
C ASP A 667 38.40 14.41 17.11
N TRP A 668 37.88 15.21 16.18
CA TRP A 668 36.83 14.80 15.25
C TRP A 668 37.28 13.62 14.36
N PRO A 669 36.41 12.64 14.09
CA PRO A 669 36.70 11.59 13.13
C PRO A 669 37.02 12.16 11.74
N LYS A 670 37.99 11.57 11.05
CA LYS A 670 38.34 11.97 9.67
C LYS A 670 37.17 11.70 8.73
N ILE A 671 36.54 12.74 8.20
CA ILE A 671 35.41 12.57 7.27
C ILE A 671 35.83 11.88 5.97
N SER A 672 37.08 12.03 5.56
CA SER A 672 37.64 11.35 4.38
C SER A 672 37.51 9.81 4.43
N SER A 673 37.54 9.19 5.62
CA SER A 673 37.31 7.75 5.77
C SER A 673 35.83 7.35 5.71
N LEU A 674 34.91 8.31 5.82
CA LEU A 674 33.46 8.09 5.67
C LEU A 674 32.99 8.28 4.22
N ILE A 675 33.74 9.06 3.44
CA ILE A 675 33.48 9.31 2.01
C ILE A 675 33.87 8.11 1.15
N THR A 676 34.93 7.39 1.49
CA THR A 676 35.46 6.30 0.65
C THR A 676 35.30 4.93 1.30
N TYR A 677 34.80 3.97 0.53
CA TYR A 677 34.70 2.56 0.90
C TYR A 677 35.45 1.71 -0.12
N LYS A 678 36.07 0.60 0.32
CA LYS A 678 36.69 -0.38 -0.56
C LYS A 678 36.00 -1.71 -0.39
N ASP A 679 35.56 -2.30 -1.50
CA ASP A 679 34.94 -3.62 -1.49
C ASP A 679 35.99 -4.75 -1.42
N GLU A 680 35.53 -6.00 -1.44
CA GLU A 680 36.38 -7.19 -1.42
C GLU A 680 37.31 -7.29 -2.64
N ASN A 681 36.90 -6.72 -3.77
CA ASN A 681 37.66 -6.66 -5.01
C ASN A 681 38.66 -5.49 -5.05
N LYS A 682 38.76 -4.72 -3.96
CA LYS A 682 39.56 -3.49 -3.84
C LYS A 682 39.09 -2.35 -4.75
N GLU A 683 37.89 -2.44 -5.32
CA GLU A 683 37.24 -1.33 -6.01
C GLU A 683 36.86 -0.25 -4.99
N VAL A 684 37.00 1.01 -5.38
CA VAL A 684 36.74 2.15 -4.50
C VAL A 684 35.37 2.71 -4.80
N PHE A 685 34.53 2.80 -3.79
CA PHE A 685 33.21 3.41 -3.84
C PHE A 685 33.16 4.70 -3.02
N LEU A 686 32.36 5.65 -3.49
CA LEU A 686 32.09 6.91 -2.82
C LEU A 686 30.73 6.86 -2.14
N ASN A 687 30.68 7.24 -0.87
CA ASN A 687 29.46 7.55 -0.17
C ASN A 687 29.04 8.97 -0.53
N LEU A 688 27.82 9.15 -1.06
CA LEU A 688 27.30 10.47 -1.43
C LEU A 688 26.59 11.17 -0.27
N LEU A 689 26.27 10.43 0.80
CA LEU A 689 25.66 10.94 2.02
C LEU A 689 26.33 10.32 3.24
N CYS A 690 27.07 11.13 3.98
CA CYS A 690 27.76 10.71 5.19
C CYS A 690 26.96 11.16 6.43
N GLU A 691 26.12 10.29 6.98
CA GLU A 691 25.44 10.54 8.25
C GLU A 691 25.93 9.58 9.33
N ARG A 692 26.40 10.14 10.46
CA ARG A 692 26.88 9.40 11.62
C ARG A 692 26.43 10.05 12.90
N SER A 693 26.01 9.23 13.85
CA SER A 693 25.76 9.62 15.22
C SER A 693 26.47 8.63 16.12
N PHE A 694 27.17 9.15 17.12
CA PHE A 694 27.80 8.38 18.18
C PHE A 694 27.25 8.89 19.51
N GLU A 695 26.89 8.00 20.41
CA GLU A 695 26.43 8.34 21.76
C GLU A 695 27.43 7.82 22.80
N GLU A 696 27.63 8.58 23.88
CA GLU A 696 28.39 8.10 25.04
C GLU A 696 27.71 6.85 25.63
N PRO A 697 28.44 5.71 25.75
CA PRO A 697 27.90 4.51 26.36
C PRO A 697 27.40 4.77 27.78
N ILE A 698 26.26 4.16 28.13
CA ILE A 698 25.64 4.29 29.45
C ILE A 698 26.25 3.21 30.36
N ASN A 699 26.61 3.55 31.60
CA ASN A 699 27.10 2.54 32.53
C ASN A 699 25.98 1.56 32.91
N ILE A 700 26.38 0.33 33.25
CA ILE A 700 25.42 -0.70 33.68
C ILE A 700 24.68 -0.21 34.94
N GLY A 701 23.36 -0.13 34.87
CA GLY A 701 22.49 0.33 35.97
C GLY A 701 22.05 1.79 35.89
N GLU A 702 22.54 2.56 34.92
CA GLU A 702 22.08 3.94 34.66
C GLU A 702 20.94 3.98 33.62
N GLU A 703 19.97 4.87 33.80
CA GLU A 703 18.85 5.04 32.86
C GLU A 703 19.14 6.08 31.77
N LYS A 704 18.66 5.82 30.54
CA LYS A 704 19.02 6.60 29.32
C LYS A 704 18.79 8.11 29.44
N TYR A 705 17.79 8.56 30.20
CA TYR A 705 17.43 9.98 30.27
C TYR A 705 17.76 10.62 31.62
N HIS A 706 18.39 9.88 32.54
CA HIS A 706 18.67 10.34 33.91
C HIS A 706 20.15 10.62 34.16
N VAL A 707 20.98 10.58 33.11
CA VAL A 707 22.41 10.89 33.17
C VAL A 707 22.78 11.84 32.05
N ASP A 708 23.68 12.79 32.32
CA ASP A 708 24.27 13.67 31.31
C ASP A 708 24.96 12.85 30.22
N LYS A 709 24.85 13.29 28.98
CA LYS A 709 25.28 12.52 27.80
C LYS A 709 25.98 13.36 26.76
N LYS A 710 27.09 12.82 26.28
CA LYS A 710 27.75 13.34 25.09
C LYS A 710 27.22 12.64 23.84
N GLN A 711 26.99 13.41 22.78
CA GLN A 711 26.62 12.93 21.45
C GLN A 711 27.51 13.60 20.40
N LEU A 712 28.00 12.83 19.43
CA LEU A 712 28.77 13.33 18.30
C LEU A 712 28.03 12.97 17.01
N ASN A 713 27.61 13.97 16.25
CA ASN A 713 26.97 13.81 14.96
C ASN A 713 27.88 14.32 13.84
N LEU A 714 27.99 13.60 12.74
CA LEU A 714 28.66 14.02 11.50
C LEU A 714 27.67 13.90 10.35
N PHE A 715 27.61 14.95 9.54
CA PHE A 715 26.77 15.07 8.37
C PHE A 715 27.63 15.50 7.19
N GLY A 716 27.45 14.91 6.03
CA GLY A 716 28.15 15.26 4.82
C GLY A 716 27.32 15.00 3.59
N HIS A 717 27.08 16.04 2.79
CA HIS A 717 26.25 15.95 1.59
C HIS A 717 27.09 16.25 0.36
N ALA A 718 27.07 15.35 -0.61
CA ALA A 718 27.66 15.56 -1.91
C ALA A 718 26.76 16.43 -2.81
N PHE A 719 27.36 17.26 -3.65
CA PHE A 719 26.71 17.98 -4.73
C PHE A 719 27.65 18.14 -5.92
N ILE A 720 27.05 18.24 -7.11
CA ILE A 720 27.75 18.35 -8.38
C ILE A 720 27.68 19.80 -8.85
N VAL A 721 28.81 20.36 -9.26
CA VAL A 721 28.93 21.75 -9.71
C VAL A 721 29.70 21.82 -11.01
N LYS A 722 29.51 22.87 -11.80
CA LYS A 722 30.39 23.14 -12.95
C LYS A 722 31.82 23.34 -12.44
N SER A 723 32.79 22.67 -13.07
CA SER A 723 34.20 22.82 -12.71
C SER A 723 34.68 24.27 -12.82
N SER A 724 34.11 25.04 -13.75
CA SER A 724 34.38 26.48 -13.89
C SER A 724 34.01 27.31 -12.66
N ASP A 725 33.04 26.86 -11.86
CA ASP A 725 32.55 27.56 -10.66
C ASP A 725 33.16 27.01 -9.36
N LEU A 726 33.92 25.90 -9.42
CA LEU A 726 34.45 25.19 -8.25
C LEU A 726 35.16 26.12 -7.27
N ASN A 727 36.12 26.92 -7.76
CA ASN A 727 36.90 27.84 -6.90
C ASN A 727 36.03 28.89 -6.21
N LYS A 728 34.99 29.39 -6.90
CA LYS A 728 34.04 30.36 -6.35
C LYS A 728 33.20 29.73 -5.23
N ILE A 729 32.74 28.50 -5.45
CA ILE A 729 31.93 27.74 -4.50
C ILE A 729 32.75 27.38 -3.27
N LEU A 730 33.95 26.81 -3.45
CA LEU A 730 34.86 26.50 -2.36
C LEU A 730 35.16 27.73 -1.50
N LYS A 731 35.46 28.89 -2.13
CA LYS A 731 35.72 30.13 -1.39
C LYS A 731 34.52 30.57 -0.53
N GLY A 732 33.29 30.40 -1.00
CA GLY A 732 32.12 30.77 -0.23
C GLY A 732 31.77 29.74 0.87
N LEU A 733 31.96 28.44 0.63
CA LEU A 733 31.77 27.40 1.66
C LEU A 733 32.75 27.58 2.83
N LYS A 734 34.01 27.89 2.55
CA LYS A 734 35.04 28.16 3.59
C LYS A 734 34.68 29.35 4.51
N LYS A 735 33.89 30.30 4.01
CA LYS A 735 33.45 31.48 4.77
C LYS A 735 32.25 31.23 5.67
N ARG A 736 31.50 30.15 5.47
CA ARG A 736 30.30 29.86 6.26
C ARG A 736 30.68 29.37 7.66
N ASP A 737 29.86 29.71 8.63
CA ASP A 737 29.99 29.22 10.01
C ASP A 737 29.05 28.03 10.30
N ASN A 738 28.22 27.68 9.31
CA ASN A 738 27.39 26.49 9.32
C ASN A 738 27.14 26.00 7.90
N ASN A 739 27.25 24.68 7.70
CA ASN A 739 26.91 23.99 6.46
C ASN A 739 25.65 23.10 6.61
N HIS A 740 24.84 23.32 7.66
CA HIS A 740 23.56 22.64 7.82
C HIS A 740 22.58 23.04 6.71
N HIS A 741 21.87 22.06 6.15
CA HIS A 741 20.83 22.25 5.13
C HIS A 741 21.29 22.91 3.83
N ILE A 742 22.41 22.49 3.24
CA ILE A 742 22.86 23.03 1.94
C ILE A 742 21.92 22.67 0.78
N SER A 743 21.07 21.65 0.94
CA SER A 743 20.05 21.27 -0.02
C SER A 743 19.01 20.36 0.60
N THR A 744 17.80 20.38 0.07
CA THR A 744 16.81 19.32 0.28
C THR A 744 16.84 18.37 -0.92
N MET A 745 16.65 17.07 -0.66
CA MET A 745 16.59 16.03 -1.68
C MET A 745 15.14 15.81 -2.07
N PHE A 746 14.87 15.67 -3.38
CA PHE A 746 13.55 15.23 -3.82
C PHE A 746 13.17 13.93 -3.11
N SER A 747 12.04 13.95 -2.43
CA SER A 747 11.50 12.84 -1.68
C SER A 747 10.08 12.55 -2.10
N SER A 748 9.73 11.28 -2.27
CA SER A 748 8.37 10.89 -2.59
C SER A 748 7.94 9.60 -1.90
N HIS A 749 6.75 9.64 -1.30
CA HIS A 749 5.99 8.47 -0.83
C HIS A 749 4.93 8.00 -1.84
N ASN A 750 4.70 8.75 -2.92
CA ASN A 750 3.65 8.44 -3.92
C ASN A 750 4.21 7.73 -5.16
N VAL A 751 5.52 7.54 -5.24
CA VAL A 751 6.23 6.90 -6.36
C VAL A 751 6.88 5.63 -5.84
N TYR A 752 6.57 4.50 -6.49
CA TYR A 752 7.12 3.21 -6.08
C TYR A 752 8.61 3.06 -6.39
N ASN A 753 9.27 2.13 -5.69
CA ASN A 753 10.71 1.92 -5.71
C ASN A 753 11.28 1.80 -7.13
N ARG A 754 10.66 0.97 -7.99
CA ARG A 754 11.06 0.79 -9.40
C ARG A 754 10.22 1.60 -10.39
N GLU A 755 9.39 2.54 -9.93
CA GLU A 755 8.75 3.57 -10.77
C GLU A 755 9.67 4.76 -11.05
N PHE A 756 10.74 4.89 -10.28
CA PHE A 756 11.69 5.99 -10.42
C PHE A 756 12.27 6.04 -11.83
N TYR A 757 12.38 7.28 -12.29
CA TYR A 757 12.93 7.79 -13.54
C TYR A 757 12.16 7.56 -14.84
N TRP A 758 11.30 6.54 -14.94
CA TRP A 758 10.59 6.24 -16.19
C TRP A 758 9.10 6.62 -16.16
N SER A 759 8.46 6.54 -15.00
CA SER A 759 7.00 6.69 -14.90
C SER A 759 6.54 8.14 -15.03
N GLU A 760 5.35 8.34 -15.58
CA GLU A 760 4.69 9.65 -15.57
C GLU A 760 4.40 10.12 -14.14
N ASN A 761 4.11 9.20 -13.21
CA ASN A 761 3.91 9.49 -11.79
C ASN A 761 5.17 10.08 -11.14
N TYR A 762 6.35 9.52 -11.42
CA TYR A 762 7.63 10.10 -11.00
C TYR A 762 7.82 11.52 -11.56
N SER A 763 7.58 11.69 -12.86
CA SER A 763 7.73 12.98 -13.53
C SER A 763 6.79 14.03 -12.92
N PHE A 764 5.57 13.61 -12.60
CA PHE A 764 4.55 14.45 -11.99
C PHE A 764 4.87 14.82 -10.54
N ALA A 765 5.29 13.84 -9.71
CA ALA A 765 5.72 14.09 -8.34
C ALA A 765 6.92 15.06 -8.28
N LYS A 766 7.86 14.93 -9.22
CA LYS A 766 8.99 15.86 -9.33
C LYS A 766 8.52 17.27 -9.67
N LEU A 767 7.59 17.40 -10.64
CA LEU A 767 6.96 18.67 -11.04
C LEU A 767 6.10 19.34 -9.96
N GLU A 768 5.56 18.59 -9.00
CA GLU A 768 4.79 19.16 -7.88
C GLU A 768 5.64 19.54 -6.68
N SER A 769 6.86 19.00 -6.57
CA SER A 769 7.73 19.32 -5.46
C SER A 769 8.19 20.78 -5.52
N ASP A 770 8.13 21.50 -4.39
CA ASP A 770 8.77 22.82 -4.26
C ASP A 770 10.31 22.75 -4.46
N GLU A 771 10.86 21.53 -4.44
CA GLU A 771 12.26 21.16 -4.65
C GLU A 771 12.55 20.80 -6.12
N ASN A 772 11.68 21.26 -7.01
CA ASN A 772 11.56 21.06 -8.46
C ASN A 772 12.82 21.26 -9.31
N GLN A 773 13.95 21.63 -8.73
CA GLN A 773 15.14 21.97 -9.47
C GLN A 773 16.22 20.93 -9.18
N ASP A 774 16.50 20.10 -10.19
CA ASP A 774 17.75 19.34 -10.28
C ASP A 774 18.95 20.25 -9.98
N PHE A 775 18.81 21.56 -10.22
CA PHE A 775 19.75 22.58 -9.79
C PHE A 775 19.19 23.54 -8.74
N ASN A 776 19.58 23.40 -7.48
CA ASN A 776 19.20 24.36 -6.44
C ASN A 776 20.12 25.59 -6.44
N TYR A 777 19.52 26.78 -6.48
CA TYR A 777 20.23 28.03 -6.19
C TYR A 777 20.43 28.17 -4.68
N PHE A 778 21.60 27.76 -4.16
CA PHE A 778 21.89 27.87 -2.73
C PHE A 778 22.91 28.97 -2.41
N GLY A 779 22.56 29.87 -1.47
CA GLY A 779 23.39 31.03 -1.12
C GLY A 779 23.44 32.09 -2.23
N PRO A 780 24.61 32.64 -2.60
CA PRO A 780 24.74 33.80 -3.49
C PRO A 780 24.43 33.51 -4.98
N GLY A 781 23.58 32.51 -5.28
CA GLY A 781 23.14 32.18 -6.63
C GLY A 781 23.99 31.13 -7.36
N TRP A 782 24.51 30.09 -6.69
CA TRP A 782 25.24 29.00 -7.36
C TRP A 782 24.31 27.91 -7.88
N LEU A 783 24.56 27.44 -9.09
CA LEU A 783 23.84 26.33 -9.71
C LEU A 783 24.50 25.00 -9.28
N MET A 784 23.80 24.19 -8.49
CA MET A 784 24.35 22.96 -7.88
C MET A 784 23.37 21.80 -8.03
N HIS A 785 23.85 20.62 -8.45
CA HIS A 785 23.02 19.42 -8.62
C HIS A 785 23.13 18.46 -7.45
N ILE A 786 22.00 17.97 -6.95
CA ILE A 786 21.94 17.03 -5.84
C ILE A 786 21.95 15.60 -6.40
N PRO A 787 22.99 14.79 -6.11
CA PRO A 787 23.18 13.50 -6.76
C PRO A 787 22.28 12.39 -6.20
N LEU A 788 21.39 12.71 -5.25
CA LEU A 788 20.54 11.77 -4.53
C LEU A 788 19.07 12.22 -4.50
N GLU A 789 18.18 11.23 -4.44
CA GLU A 789 16.73 11.34 -4.26
C GLU A 789 16.32 10.36 -3.15
N ILE A 790 15.10 10.46 -2.61
CA ILE A 790 14.61 9.61 -1.53
C ILE A 790 13.32 8.90 -1.96
N TYR A 791 13.34 7.58 -1.90
CA TYR A 791 12.13 6.76 -1.92
C TYR A 791 11.65 6.56 -0.48
N GLN A 792 10.42 6.97 -0.19
CA GLN A 792 9.83 6.87 1.14
C GLN A 792 8.67 5.90 1.17
N ILE A 793 8.57 5.16 2.28
CA ILE A 793 7.38 4.42 2.64
C ILE A 793 6.81 5.07 3.90
N GLU A 794 5.54 5.46 3.83
CA GLU A 794 4.79 6.01 4.95
C GLU A 794 3.85 4.94 5.55
N GLY A 795 3.54 5.10 6.85
CA GLY A 795 2.60 4.23 7.58
C GLY A 795 3.21 2.97 8.18
N ASN A 796 2.51 2.35 9.13
CA ASN A 796 2.92 1.12 9.79
C ASN A 796 2.49 -0.12 8.99
N ASN A 797 3.13 -0.35 7.83
CA ASN A 797 2.88 -1.50 6.95
C ASN A 797 4.02 -2.54 6.98
N PHE A 798 3.86 -3.64 6.24
CA PHE A 798 4.84 -4.73 6.13
C PHE A 798 6.23 -4.29 5.64
N GLN A 799 6.30 -3.15 4.95
CA GLN A 799 7.53 -2.57 4.41
C GLN A 799 7.95 -1.31 5.17
N TYR A 800 7.34 -1.05 6.33
CA TYR A 800 7.65 0.10 7.16
C TYR A 800 9.15 0.14 7.48
N GLN A 801 9.76 1.33 7.39
CA GLN A 801 11.22 1.52 7.56
C GLN A 801 12.11 0.93 6.44
N THR A 802 11.58 0.63 5.26
CA THR A 802 12.39 0.26 4.08
C THR A 802 12.57 1.40 3.07
N SER A 803 12.33 2.64 3.50
CA SER A 803 12.69 3.86 2.77
C SER A 803 14.17 3.82 2.40
N LYS A 804 14.55 4.31 1.21
CA LYS A 804 15.94 4.21 0.74
C LYS A 804 16.39 5.41 -0.07
N TYR A 805 17.68 5.71 0.03
CA TYR A 805 18.33 6.66 -0.86
C TYR A 805 18.40 6.10 -2.29
N LYS A 806 18.17 6.98 -3.26
CA LYS A 806 18.23 6.73 -4.70
C LYS A 806 19.24 7.67 -5.33
N ILE A 807 19.83 7.26 -6.44
CA ILE A 807 20.69 8.17 -7.23
C ILE A 807 19.80 9.18 -7.96
N SER A 808 20.26 10.39 -8.21
CA SER A 808 19.47 11.36 -8.99
C SER A 808 19.23 10.90 -10.42
N LYS A 809 18.12 11.32 -11.04
CA LYS A 809 17.82 10.99 -12.45
C LYS A 809 18.97 11.37 -13.40
N LEU A 810 19.63 12.51 -13.17
CA LEU A 810 20.78 12.94 -13.97
C LEU A 810 21.88 11.88 -14.04
N LEU A 811 22.23 11.31 -12.88
CA LEU A 811 23.27 10.28 -12.81
C LEU A 811 22.74 8.92 -13.29
N PHE A 812 21.48 8.59 -13.00
CA PHE A 812 20.85 7.37 -13.49
C PHE A 812 20.89 7.29 -15.03
N ASP A 813 20.37 8.32 -15.70
CA ASP A 813 20.35 8.40 -17.16
C ASP A 813 21.77 8.58 -17.73
N GLY A 814 22.58 9.45 -17.10
CA GLY A 814 23.92 9.81 -17.59
C GLY A 814 24.93 8.66 -17.54
N LEU A 815 24.85 7.80 -16.54
CA LEU A 815 25.68 6.60 -16.40
C LEU A 815 25.07 5.37 -17.08
N GLY A 816 23.88 5.50 -17.69
CA GLY A 816 23.17 4.42 -18.35
C GLY A 816 22.82 3.28 -17.39
N LEU A 817 22.33 3.63 -16.19
CA LEU A 817 22.06 2.66 -15.14
C LEU A 817 20.77 1.86 -15.39
N LYS A 818 20.74 0.63 -14.87
CA LYS A 818 19.58 -0.24 -14.81
C LYS A 818 19.53 -0.98 -13.46
N TYR A 819 18.34 -1.35 -13.02
CA TYR A 819 18.19 -2.17 -11.82
C TYR A 819 18.74 -3.59 -12.05
N SER A 820 19.44 -4.14 -11.06
CA SER A 820 19.72 -5.58 -11.00
C SER A 820 18.50 -6.35 -10.45
N LYS A 821 18.60 -7.67 -10.26
CA LYS A 821 17.59 -8.43 -9.48
C LYS A 821 17.56 -8.02 -8.01
N ASN A 822 18.70 -7.64 -7.44
CA ASN A 822 18.77 -7.10 -6.09
C ASN A 822 18.43 -5.60 -6.11
N ASP A 823 17.40 -5.18 -5.35
CA ASP A 823 16.94 -3.78 -5.28
C ASP A 823 18.00 -2.81 -4.72
N LYS A 824 19.04 -3.34 -4.08
CA LYS A 824 20.17 -2.58 -3.53
C LYS A 824 21.25 -2.28 -4.56
N ILE A 825 21.18 -2.83 -5.78
CA ILE A 825 22.26 -2.74 -6.78
C ILE A 825 21.74 -2.17 -8.11
N LEU A 826 22.45 -1.16 -8.64
CA LEU A 826 22.31 -0.68 -10.01
C LEU A 826 23.55 -1.02 -10.83
N LEU A 827 23.29 -1.52 -12.04
CA LEU A 827 24.30 -1.92 -13.01
C LEU A 827 24.37 -0.89 -14.14
N ASN A 828 25.51 -0.77 -14.82
CA ASN A 828 25.55 -0.10 -16.13
C ASN A 828 25.08 -1.05 -17.25
N GLN A 829 25.16 -0.58 -18.50
CA GLN A 829 24.78 -1.36 -19.68
C GLN A 829 25.64 -2.62 -19.89
N GLN A 830 26.85 -2.67 -19.32
CA GLN A 830 27.77 -3.82 -19.35
C GLN A 830 27.59 -4.77 -18.15
N ASP A 831 26.51 -4.64 -17.38
CA ASP A 831 26.21 -5.44 -16.19
C ASP A 831 27.25 -5.31 -15.06
N VAL A 832 28.02 -4.22 -15.04
CA VAL A 832 28.94 -3.89 -13.96
C VAL A 832 28.22 -3.10 -12.87
N THR A 833 28.42 -3.50 -11.61
CA THR A 833 27.90 -2.76 -10.44
C THR A 833 28.48 -1.35 -10.38
N VAL A 834 27.61 -0.34 -10.49
CA VAL A 834 27.99 1.07 -10.39
C VAL A 834 27.50 1.66 -9.08
N VAL A 835 26.27 1.34 -8.67
CA VAL A 835 25.69 1.84 -7.43
C VAL A 835 25.26 0.65 -6.58
N CYS A 836 25.57 0.69 -5.29
CA CYS A 836 25.17 -0.35 -4.35
C CYS A 836 24.90 0.20 -2.95
N ASN A 837 23.97 -0.43 -2.24
CA ASN A 837 23.80 -0.26 -0.80
C ASN A 837 24.44 -1.47 -0.11
N PHE A 838 25.63 -1.28 0.47
CA PHE A 838 26.30 -2.33 1.23
C PHE A 838 25.54 -2.59 2.53
N GLU A 839 25.43 -3.85 2.98
CA GLU A 839 24.90 -4.21 4.31
C GLU A 839 25.89 -3.86 5.42
N LEU A 840 26.23 -2.58 5.46
CA LEU A 840 26.97 -1.97 6.54
C LEU A 840 25.99 -1.60 7.65
N PRO A 841 26.48 -1.27 8.86
CA PRO A 841 25.58 -1.00 9.97
C PRO A 841 24.67 0.26 9.85
N PHE A 842 24.55 0.80 8.64
CA PHE A 842 24.01 2.09 8.28
C PHE A 842 23.59 2.07 6.81
N GLU A 843 22.41 2.62 6.50
CA GLU A 843 21.91 2.73 5.13
C GLU A 843 22.63 3.86 4.38
N ASN A 844 23.53 3.52 3.47
CA ASN A 844 24.21 4.50 2.61
C ASN A 844 24.17 4.01 1.16
N LEU A 845 23.97 4.94 0.23
CA LEU A 845 24.07 4.66 -1.20
C LEU A 845 25.48 4.97 -1.68
N PHE A 846 26.18 3.94 -2.14
CA PHE A 846 27.54 4.04 -2.63
C PHE A 846 27.59 3.99 -4.15
N ILE A 847 28.56 4.70 -4.75
CA ILE A 847 28.77 4.75 -6.20
C ILE A 847 30.25 4.53 -6.54
N ASN A 848 30.55 3.75 -7.58
CA ASN A 848 31.94 3.48 -7.98
C ASN A 848 32.69 4.80 -8.27
N LYS A 849 33.80 5.02 -7.58
CA LYS A 849 34.59 6.26 -7.61
C LYS A 849 35.07 6.57 -9.02
N LYS A 850 35.69 5.59 -9.68
CA LYS A 850 36.30 5.79 -10.99
C LYS A 850 35.24 6.15 -12.02
N ILE A 851 34.17 5.35 -12.09
CA ILE A 851 33.06 5.56 -13.03
C ILE A 851 32.42 6.95 -12.83
N LEU A 852 32.17 7.36 -11.58
CA LEU A 852 31.58 8.67 -11.31
C LEU A 852 32.53 9.82 -11.69
N LEU A 853 33.80 9.77 -11.27
CA LEU A 853 34.74 10.87 -11.52
C LEU A 853 35.05 11.03 -13.01
N ASP A 854 35.19 9.93 -13.75
CA ASP A 854 35.35 9.95 -15.22
C ASP A 854 34.12 10.60 -15.88
N TYR A 855 32.92 10.17 -15.50
CA TYR A 855 31.66 10.74 -16.00
C TYR A 855 31.54 12.25 -15.77
N LEU A 856 31.93 12.73 -14.57
CA LEU A 856 31.88 14.14 -14.21
C LEU A 856 32.93 14.96 -14.96
N LYS A 857 34.16 14.45 -15.05
CA LYS A 857 35.28 15.10 -15.75
C LYS A 857 34.95 15.32 -17.22
N ASP A 858 34.41 14.30 -17.90
CA ASP A 858 34.04 14.36 -19.32
C ASP A 858 32.96 15.42 -19.63
N ARG A 859 32.20 15.84 -18.61
CA ARG A 859 31.12 16.84 -18.73
C ARG A 859 31.44 18.18 -18.10
N GLY A 860 32.67 18.40 -17.65
CA GLY A 860 33.10 19.64 -17.01
C GLY A 860 32.43 19.89 -15.66
N TYR A 861 32.18 18.83 -14.90
CA TYR A 861 31.63 18.88 -13.55
C TYR A 861 32.64 18.42 -12.50
N SER A 862 32.45 18.91 -11.27
CA SER A 862 33.23 18.54 -10.10
C SER A 862 32.30 18.11 -8.97
N LEU A 863 32.73 17.09 -8.21
CA LEU A 863 32.04 16.62 -7.02
C LEU A 863 32.59 17.34 -5.78
N VAL A 864 31.70 17.92 -4.99
CA VAL A 864 32.04 18.64 -3.78
C VAL A 864 31.14 18.15 -2.64
N TYR A 865 31.71 18.02 -1.46
CA TYR A 865 31.03 17.68 -0.23
C TYR A 865 31.01 18.91 0.67
N ALA A 866 29.87 19.18 1.29
CA ALA A 866 29.82 20.09 2.42
C ALA A 866 29.42 19.34 3.67
N ASN A 867 30.25 19.51 4.69
CA ASN A 867 30.23 18.70 5.88
C ASN A 867 29.99 19.55 7.12
N ARG A 868 29.30 18.96 8.09
CA ARG A 868 29.03 19.53 9.41
C ARG A 868 29.22 18.44 10.44
N GLY A 869 29.95 18.75 11.51
CA GLY A 869 29.95 17.94 12.71
C GLY A 869 29.32 18.72 13.86
N GLU A 870 28.69 18.02 14.78
CA GLU A 870 28.09 18.57 15.99
C GLU A 870 28.44 17.69 17.18
N LYS A 871 29.22 18.22 18.12
CA LYS A 871 29.43 17.65 19.44
C LYS A 871 28.42 18.29 20.38
N MET A 872 27.68 17.48 21.12
CA MET A 872 26.65 17.91 22.06
C MET A 872 26.96 17.33 23.43
N ASP A 873 26.95 18.18 24.46
CA ASP A 873 26.88 17.78 25.88
C ASP A 873 25.44 18.09 26.34
N VAL A 874 24.62 17.05 26.39
CA VAL A 874 23.19 17.09 26.75
C VAL A 874 23.07 16.79 28.23
N ARG A 875 22.58 17.77 29.00
CA ARG A 875 22.41 17.63 30.44
C ARG A 875 20.96 17.40 30.80
N TYR A 876 20.74 16.54 31.78
CA TYR A 876 19.40 16.20 32.26
C TYR A 876 19.22 16.65 33.71
N ASP A 877 17.99 16.96 34.10
CA ASP A 877 17.64 17.15 35.50
C ASP A 877 17.24 15.83 36.16
N SER A 878 16.92 15.87 37.46
CA SER A 878 16.53 14.68 38.23
C SER A 878 15.24 14.01 37.75
N HIS A 879 14.44 14.66 36.91
CA HIS A 879 13.20 14.12 36.33
C HIS A 879 13.40 13.61 34.90
N GLY A 880 14.65 13.62 34.40
CA GLY A 880 14.99 13.19 33.05
C GLY A 880 14.61 14.19 31.96
N VAL A 881 14.42 15.46 32.32
CA VAL A 881 14.15 16.55 31.38
C VAL A 881 15.46 17.24 31.01
N ILE A 882 15.62 17.61 29.74
CA ILE A 882 16.83 18.31 29.25
C ILE A 882 16.96 19.68 29.95
N SER A 883 18.03 19.85 30.72
CA SER A 883 18.34 21.07 31.50
C SER A 883 19.31 22.02 30.75
N GLY A 884 20.04 21.50 29.77
CA GLY A 884 20.91 22.28 28.89
C GLY A 884 21.53 21.44 27.77
N VAL A 885 21.87 22.08 26.65
CA VAL A 885 22.52 21.42 25.51
C VAL A 885 23.68 22.28 25.04
N TYR A 886 24.91 21.91 25.38
CA TYR A 886 26.09 22.66 24.96
C TYR A 886 26.66 22.08 23.67
N ARG A 887 26.98 22.93 22.69
CA ARG A 887 27.31 22.50 21.33
C ARG A 887 28.62 23.08 20.83
N GLN A 888 29.36 22.26 20.08
CA GLN A 888 30.50 22.68 19.25
C GLN A 888 30.27 22.18 17.82
N TYR A 889 30.50 23.05 16.83
CA TYR A 889 30.37 22.67 15.42
C TYR A 889 31.71 22.56 14.70
N TYR A 890 31.81 21.53 13.87
CA TYR A 890 32.80 21.35 12.82
C TYR A 890 32.16 21.74 11.48
N VAL A 891 32.86 22.49 10.65
CA VAL A 891 32.41 22.86 9.30
C VAL A 891 33.51 22.48 8.32
N GLY A 892 33.19 21.55 7.42
CA GLY A 892 34.13 20.98 6.46
C GLY A 892 33.66 21.12 5.02
N THR A 893 34.60 21.03 4.08
CA THR A 893 34.36 20.93 2.65
C THR A 893 35.41 20.02 2.04
N HIS A 894 34.97 19.04 1.25
CA HIS A 894 35.86 18.12 0.55
C HIS A 894 35.56 18.15 -0.94
N TYR A 895 36.56 17.94 -1.79
CA TYR A 895 36.39 17.86 -3.24
C TYR A 895 37.48 17.00 -3.86
N PHE A 896 37.26 16.51 -5.07
CA PHE A 896 38.29 15.80 -5.84
C PHE A 896 39.04 16.77 -6.76
N ASP A 897 40.37 16.72 -6.74
CA ASP A 897 41.22 17.47 -7.67
C ASP A 897 41.28 16.81 -9.06
N GLU A 898 42.07 17.39 -9.97
CA GLU A 898 42.21 16.91 -11.36
C GLU A 898 42.83 15.50 -11.47
N ASN A 899 43.54 15.06 -10.43
CA ASN A 899 44.17 13.74 -10.32
C ASN A 899 43.23 12.72 -9.64
N GLY A 900 42.04 13.15 -9.19
CA GLY A 900 41.10 12.30 -8.46
C GLY A 900 41.51 12.06 -7.00
N GLU A 901 42.38 12.89 -6.45
CA GLU A 901 42.72 12.90 -5.03
C GLU A 901 41.71 13.71 -4.23
N LEU A 902 41.35 13.21 -3.04
CA LEU A 902 40.37 13.88 -2.17
C LEU A 902 41.08 14.97 -1.37
N ILE A 903 40.71 16.22 -1.63
CA ILE A 903 41.21 17.38 -0.90
C ILE A 903 40.23 17.74 0.21
N GLU A 904 40.74 17.96 1.42
CA GLU A 904 39.99 18.28 2.63
C GLU A 904 40.28 19.69 3.12
N TYR A 905 39.23 20.40 3.51
CA TYR A 905 39.31 21.65 4.27
C TYR A 905 38.31 21.61 5.43
N TYR A 906 38.74 21.96 6.64
CA TYR A 906 37.84 22.09 7.78
C TYR A 906 38.22 23.24 8.71
N LYS A 907 37.23 23.72 9.45
CA LYS A 907 37.38 24.67 10.56
C LYS A 907 36.34 24.40 11.66
N LEU A 908 36.61 24.88 12.88
CA LEU A 908 35.65 24.92 13.97
C LEU A 908 34.86 26.25 13.93
N SER A 909 33.56 26.23 14.24
CA SER A 909 32.68 27.40 14.05
C SER A 909 32.90 28.53 15.07
N ASN A 910 33.41 28.24 16.28
CA ASN A 910 33.77 29.20 17.36
C ASN A 910 34.70 28.55 18.42
N LYS A 911 35.39 29.35 19.26
CA LYS A 911 36.29 28.85 20.34
C LYS A 911 35.59 28.40 21.63
N ASP A 912 34.38 28.90 21.91
CA ASP A 912 33.62 28.56 23.12
C ASP A 912 32.27 27.90 22.79
N PRO A 913 31.86 26.87 23.57
CA PRO A 913 30.60 26.15 23.36
C PRO A 913 29.37 27.06 23.45
N ILE A 914 28.41 26.84 22.57
CA ILE A 914 27.13 27.57 22.55
C ILE A 914 26.12 26.76 23.38
N ARG A 915 25.42 27.42 24.32
CA ARG A 915 24.31 26.81 25.10
C ARG A 915 23.00 26.81 24.32
#